data_AF-A0A919BX92-F1
#
_entry.id   AF-A0A919BX92-F1
#
_cell.length_a   1.000
_cell.length_b   1.000
_cell.length_c   1.000
_cell.angle_alpha   90.00
_cell.angle_beta   90.00
_cell.angle_gamma   90.00
#
_symmetry.space_group_name_H-M   'P 1'
#
loop_
_entity.id
_entity.type
_entity.pdbx_description
1 polymer ?
#
loop_
_entity_poly.entity_id
_entity_poly.type
_entity_poly.pdbx_seq_one_letter_code
_entity_poly.pdbx_strand_id
1 'polypeptide(L)'
;MPKRQTPLQKDARKLQRRTDYTYTQAMAIIRLLQKPAARSPQEFTAVAEALLAEQDQAHLCPVYDVLPPAMAGKLRIHFMGIHRLGTYVTKDDCLIGRASRPEAGEVPDDDEALFPASHSPFPAYRRTARNGALPPMTVQLATDHPSKVNKKQRLNVAAYLCTPQLLDGAAVVVREFDNGFKNLWRGFDRAYKDLAGREEVQAPHSIVTTALRCLTGGYVHFDPWAGVLVTRVEIDNDTLRDAFTLMVGMAMGTPIDQISLNHPDPLAVKVASTPQERRLLADYLITNENSQPDAPGWVYRTVTWDLSIRLAERPWKVDGQEITLRPDSEGGLIAWGHPWSNKNGTAHAVARIRLSMKTLPNLSYPVILASSQVTRLKSNLAYARKVLVEQADPELPLIEVELDGRGKIRRINRMALQILAKLGMDYTALSLIQNRAQAEADHDAAAQDAGGVEGEIREALPPIGPDSKIRPIQGKSYKFPIGRGVGMHHMRELDRHIHDVFGDAATSPDMYLSTRGFPRNDPKNPLPAPTEVTRSLTSMGYEHLRIVCLWSKDENRTRMINGLCDAYSLPATSIDPADGVPVPLQDDTVSVVFHHAPAFLAHGPAKGRARLVDELPFLRREPGTLVAVWAETEYTAESIEDTTEEEAAENRRDRRQRAKNDDTDAKYQGRRIIAQKGIVSQYIADMKQTKRKRDQGKDHQALYSLVDLHRNIGILDERIDTALIDPIGAHAPHGVAHVGIHVRRQSKQHPREKAKICITAVALVPPAVEGGAWTLHGWSYTNPKWQHYNNAIAAFHALDYPTGKMTELVDDNQGYKKVAEQIDQALSDLTVHIGRLPYTVTVDGVGTRRLWGGLHNNKQGLTGEPGDTWLPGSTLRHQDRPIAVIRINKSADEVPQPISVSRFDADGNLIGTNGTTTSLYRLDTGLGPATWILSNVPHQYDGNGAGRLGGDKTRWTAGHGSKEKGNISKNEVAANWYTMNGTEIYPLPLAPEVDPEVLANLTARLCNRPLAWSNRTRYPVHLHAAQQMDLDHPQYRRTAPQEDNEAEATGDPQQTADQE
;
A
#
# COMPACT_ATOMS: atom_id res chain seq x y z
N MET A 1 24.41 -41.16 32.09
CA MET A 1 24.11 -40.39 30.86
C MET A 1 23.57 -41.34 29.79
N PRO A 2 22.57 -40.95 28.98
CA PRO A 2 22.12 -41.75 27.84
C PRO A 2 23.13 -41.66 26.68
N LYS A 3 23.36 -42.76 25.96
CA LYS A 3 24.23 -42.76 24.77
C LYS A 3 23.61 -41.92 23.65
N ARG A 4 24.38 -40.99 23.05
CA ARG A 4 23.92 -40.18 21.90
C ARG A 4 23.54 -41.11 20.73
N GLN A 5 22.35 -40.91 20.18
CA GLN A 5 21.89 -41.66 19.00
C GLN A 5 22.74 -41.32 17.76
N THR A 6 23.10 -42.34 16.98
CA THR A 6 23.82 -42.17 15.72
C THR A 6 22.92 -41.54 14.65
N PRO A 7 23.46 -40.92 13.58
CA PRO A 7 22.66 -40.34 12.50
C PRO A 7 21.69 -41.37 11.90
N LEU A 8 22.18 -42.57 11.59
CA LEU A 8 21.42 -43.75 11.16
C LEU A 8 20.18 -44.02 12.04
N GLN A 9 20.35 -43.97 13.38
CA GLN A 9 19.28 -44.22 14.34
C GLN A 9 18.23 -43.10 14.37
N LYS A 10 18.65 -41.84 14.12
CA LYS A 10 17.74 -40.69 14.00
C LYS A 10 16.94 -40.75 12.71
N ASP A 11 17.57 -41.05 11.59
CA ASP A 11 16.91 -41.13 10.28
C ASP A 11 15.88 -42.27 10.24
N ALA A 12 16.21 -43.44 10.81
CA ALA A 12 15.25 -44.52 10.97
C ALA A 12 14.06 -44.15 11.87
N ARG A 13 14.28 -43.38 12.97
CA ARG A 13 13.17 -42.85 13.79
C ARG A 13 12.33 -41.80 13.05
N LYS A 14 12.95 -41.03 12.15
CA LYS A 14 12.26 -40.02 11.33
C LYS A 14 11.40 -40.67 10.24
N LEU A 15 11.83 -41.79 9.68
CA LEU A 15 11.06 -42.61 8.75
C LEU A 15 9.89 -43.31 9.47
N GLN A 16 10.14 -44.01 10.59
CA GLN A 16 9.11 -44.64 11.43
C GLN A 16 8.03 -43.65 11.93
N ARG A 17 8.35 -42.37 12.11
CA ARG A 17 7.37 -41.34 12.50
C ARG A 17 6.48 -40.83 11.35
N ARG A 18 6.61 -41.39 10.14
CA ARG A 18 5.97 -40.91 8.90
C ARG A 18 5.47 -42.04 7.99
N THR A 19 5.60 -43.28 8.45
CA THR A 19 5.26 -44.53 7.74
C THR A 19 4.99 -45.60 8.80
N ASP A 20 4.18 -46.60 8.49
CA ASP A 20 3.84 -47.67 9.45
C ASP A 20 4.98 -48.70 9.63
N TYR A 21 6.16 -48.44 9.05
CA TYR A 21 7.35 -49.29 9.21
C TYR A 21 7.82 -49.35 10.66
N THR A 22 8.03 -50.57 11.16
CA THR A 22 8.71 -50.80 12.44
C THR A 22 10.11 -50.18 12.43
N TYR A 23 10.64 -49.86 13.63
CA TYR A 23 11.99 -49.31 13.74
C TYR A 23 13.06 -50.21 13.08
N THR A 24 12.86 -51.53 13.09
CA THR A 24 13.76 -52.51 12.47
C THR A 24 13.71 -52.43 10.95
N GLN A 25 12.51 -52.35 10.34
CA GLN A 25 12.35 -52.14 8.90
C GLN A 25 12.94 -50.79 8.47
N ALA A 26 12.65 -49.71 9.20
CA ALA A 26 13.21 -48.39 8.94
C ALA A 26 14.76 -48.37 9.04
N MET A 27 15.33 -49.05 10.04
CA MET A 27 16.78 -49.24 10.17
C MET A 27 17.37 -50.07 9.02
N ALA A 28 16.64 -51.06 8.50
CA ALA A 28 17.08 -51.87 7.36
C ALA A 28 17.10 -51.02 6.07
N ILE A 29 16.02 -50.29 5.78
CA ILE A 29 15.88 -49.40 4.62
C ILE A 29 17.00 -48.34 4.60
N ILE A 30 17.20 -47.61 5.70
CA ILE A 30 18.25 -46.58 5.77
C ILE A 30 19.65 -47.19 5.65
N ARG A 31 19.92 -48.38 6.21
CA ARG A 31 21.20 -49.09 6.02
C ARG A 31 21.43 -49.53 4.58
N LEU A 32 20.38 -49.95 3.88
CA LEU A 32 20.46 -50.38 2.48
C LEU A 32 20.83 -49.22 1.57
N LEU A 33 20.14 -48.08 1.74
CA LEU A 33 20.35 -46.83 0.99
C LEU A 33 21.72 -46.16 1.24
N GLN A 34 22.42 -46.55 2.31
CA GLN A 34 23.76 -46.04 2.65
C GLN A 34 24.92 -46.91 2.15
N LYS A 35 24.68 -48.06 1.50
CA LYS A 35 25.77 -48.85 0.90
C LYS A 35 26.41 -48.12 -0.29
N PRO A 36 27.75 -48.08 -0.40
CA PRO A 36 28.44 -47.45 -1.53
C PRO A 36 28.13 -48.19 -2.85
N ALA A 37 28.03 -47.42 -3.94
CA ALA A 37 27.36 -47.87 -5.15
C ALA A 37 28.26 -48.67 -6.11
N ALA A 38 28.10 -50.00 -6.11
CA ALA A 38 28.49 -50.88 -7.22
C ALA A 38 27.72 -52.22 -7.14
N ARG A 39 26.54 -52.30 -7.78
CA ARG A 39 25.75 -53.53 -8.06
C ARG A 39 24.69 -53.25 -9.13
N SER A 40 24.17 -54.31 -9.76
CA SER A 40 23.38 -54.24 -11.00
C SER A 40 21.92 -53.80 -10.77
N PRO A 41 21.20 -53.37 -11.84
CA PRO A 41 19.77 -53.08 -11.75
C PRO A 41 18.93 -54.24 -11.19
N GLN A 42 19.35 -55.48 -11.43
CA GLN A 42 18.67 -56.69 -10.92
C GLN A 42 18.66 -56.76 -9.38
N GLU A 43 19.72 -56.32 -8.68
CA GLU A 43 19.67 -56.24 -7.21
C GLU A 43 18.70 -55.13 -6.74
N PHE A 44 18.53 -54.06 -7.52
CA PHE A 44 17.55 -53.01 -7.22
C PHE A 44 16.11 -53.48 -7.48
N THR A 45 15.88 -54.25 -8.56
CA THR A 45 14.59 -54.88 -8.84
C THR A 45 14.22 -55.90 -7.76
N ALA A 46 15.12 -56.82 -7.39
CA ALA A 46 14.87 -57.79 -6.33
C ALA A 46 14.60 -57.14 -4.96
N VAL A 47 15.22 -56.00 -4.66
CA VAL A 47 14.92 -55.19 -3.47
C VAL A 47 13.56 -54.50 -3.55
N ALA A 48 13.16 -54.01 -4.73
CA ALA A 48 11.83 -53.45 -4.94
C ALA A 48 10.75 -54.52 -4.83
N GLU A 49 10.94 -55.68 -5.45
CA GLU A 49 10.05 -56.85 -5.35
C GLU A 49 9.92 -57.33 -3.90
N ALA A 50 11.02 -57.42 -3.14
CA ALA A 50 11.00 -57.75 -1.72
C ALA A 50 10.33 -56.68 -0.83
N LEU A 51 10.18 -55.44 -1.29
CA LEU A 51 9.40 -54.38 -0.62
C LEU A 51 7.93 -54.33 -1.07
N LEU A 52 7.61 -54.90 -2.24
CA LEU A 52 6.28 -54.92 -2.84
C LEU A 52 5.52 -56.24 -2.58
N ALA A 53 6.21 -57.30 -2.17
CA ALA A 53 5.62 -58.62 -1.93
C ALA A 53 4.73 -58.72 -0.67
N GLU A 54 4.70 -57.71 0.20
CA GLU A 54 3.94 -57.74 1.47
C GLU A 54 2.88 -56.63 1.63
N GLN A 55 2.74 -55.67 0.70
CA GLN A 55 1.74 -54.58 0.80
C GLN A 55 1.19 -54.09 -0.54
N ASP A 56 -0.09 -53.68 -0.53
CA ASP A 56 -0.80 -53.11 -1.68
C ASP A 56 -0.13 -51.84 -2.25
N GLN A 57 -0.26 -51.65 -3.57
CA GLN A 57 0.45 -50.63 -4.34
C GLN A 57 0.10 -49.16 -4.00
N ALA A 58 -0.89 -48.92 -3.14
CA ALA A 58 -1.39 -47.58 -2.80
C ALA A 58 -0.40 -46.69 -2.01
N HIS A 59 0.61 -47.26 -1.34
CA HIS A 59 1.40 -46.55 -0.32
C HIS A 59 2.80 -46.08 -0.75
N LEU A 60 3.11 -46.03 -2.05
CA LEU A 60 4.47 -45.68 -2.55
C LEU A 60 4.84 -44.19 -2.52
N CYS A 61 3.90 -43.29 -2.27
CA CYS A 61 4.13 -41.83 -2.34
C CYS A 61 4.98 -41.23 -1.18
N PRO A 62 4.76 -41.57 0.11
CA PRO A 62 5.39 -40.85 1.23
C PRO A 62 6.91 -40.94 1.34
N VAL A 63 7.55 -41.94 0.72
CA VAL A 63 8.99 -42.22 0.88
C VAL A 63 9.85 -41.14 0.21
N TYR A 64 9.39 -40.55 -0.89
CA TYR A 64 10.18 -39.58 -1.67
C TYR A 64 10.50 -38.28 -0.93
N ASP A 65 9.57 -37.76 -0.12
CA ASP A 65 9.69 -36.49 0.59
C ASP A 65 10.49 -36.58 1.92
N VAL A 66 10.91 -37.78 2.32
CA VAL A 66 11.63 -38.01 3.59
C VAL A 66 13.13 -38.23 3.39
N LEU A 67 13.56 -38.62 2.18
CA LEU A 67 14.95 -38.94 1.85
C LEU A 67 15.82 -37.70 1.57
N PRO A 68 17.15 -37.77 1.82
CA PRO A 68 18.10 -36.74 1.37
C PRO A 68 18.07 -36.56 -0.16
N PRO A 69 18.24 -35.34 -0.70
CA PRO A 69 18.08 -35.07 -2.14
C PRO A 69 18.94 -35.95 -3.06
N ALA A 70 20.16 -36.30 -2.64
CA ALA A 70 21.07 -37.18 -3.40
C ALA A 70 20.61 -38.64 -3.49
N MET A 71 19.71 -39.10 -2.61
CA MET A 71 19.07 -40.42 -2.69
C MET A 71 17.78 -40.35 -3.52
N ALA A 72 16.93 -39.36 -3.25
CA ALA A 72 15.68 -39.15 -4.00
C ALA A 72 15.92 -38.98 -5.52
N GLY A 73 17.00 -38.30 -5.90
CA GLY A 73 17.41 -38.16 -7.30
C GLY A 73 17.73 -39.48 -8.01
N LYS A 74 18.23 -40.50 -7.30
CA LYS A 74 18.58 -41.80 -7.90
C LYS A 74 17.34 -42.66 -8.20
N LEU A 75 16.40 -42.77 -7.25
CA LEU A 75 15.14 -43.51 -7.47
C LEU A 75 14.35 -42.94 -8.66
N ARG A 76 14.24 -41.61 -8.74
CA ARG A 76 13.42 -40.92 -9.74
C ARG A 76 13.87 -41.17 -11.18
N ILE A 77 15.16 -41.40 -11.42
CA ILE A 77 15.72 -41.65 -12.76
C ILE A 77 15.31 -43.04 -13.29
N HIS A 78 15.27 -44.07 -12.44
CA HIS A 78 14.89 -45.43 -12.89
C HIS A 78 13.38 -45.56 -13.14
N PHE A 79 12.52 -45.03 -12.25
CA PHE A 79 11.07 -45.15 -12.43
C PHE A 79 10.53 -44.45 -13.70
N MET A 80 11.14 -43.33 -14.11
CA MET A 80 10.79 -42.66 -15.37
C MET A 80 11.22 -43.43 -16.63
N GLY A 81 12.15 -44.39 -16.52
CA GLY A 81 12.52 -45.27 -17.62
C GLY A 81 11.43 -46.31 -17.93
N ILE A 82 10.82 -46.88 -16.89
CA ILE A 82 9.80 -47.93 -17.01
C ILE A 82 8.52 -47.38 -17.68
N HIS A 83 8.03 -46.22 -17.25
CA HIS A 83 6.83 -45.61 -17.84
C HIS A 83 7.00 -45.15 -19.30
N ARG A 84 8.23 -44.92 -19.79
CA ARG A 84 8.48 -44.41 -21.15
C ARG A 84 8.47 -45.47 -22.26
N LEU A 85 8.37 -46.75 -21.92
CA LEU A 85 8.29 -47.85 -22.89
C LEU A 85 6.85 -48.22 -23.28
N GLY A 86 5.82 -47.64 -22.64
CA GLY A 86 4.43 -48.09 -22.78
C GLY A 86 3.56 -47.39 -23.83
N THR A 87 3.99 -46.28 -24.45
CA THR A 87 3.10 -45.44 -25.28
C THR A 87 3.74 -44.98 -26.59
N TYR A 88 3.74 -45.87 -27.60
CA TYR A 88 3.99 -45.56 -29.01
C TYR A 88 3.21 -46.54 -29.89
N VAL A 89 2.09 -46.13 -30.51
CA VAL A 89 1.46 -46.79 -31.68
C VAL A 89 0.32 -45.90 -32.23
N THR A 90 0.44 -45.50 -33.51
CA THR A 90 -0.62 -45.08 -34.49
C THR A 90 -1.66 -43.98 -34.16
N LYS A 91 -2.26 -43.28 -35.13
CA LYS A 91 -1.83 -42.77 -36.46
C LYS A 91 -2.89 -41.76 -36.99
N ASP A 92 -2.48 -40.88 -37.90
CA ASP A 92 -3.23 -39.96 -38.77
C ASP A 92 -4.65 -40.41 -39.21
N ASP A 93 -5.60 -39.45 -39.37
CA ASP A 93 -6.09 -39.04 -40.71
C ASP A 93 -6.96 -37.74 -40.72
N CYS A 94 -7.36 -37.32 -41.94
CA CYS A 94 -8.39 -36.33 -42.34
C CYS A 94 -8.02 -34.83 -42.50
N LEU A 95 -8.35 -34.31 -43.69
CA LEU A 95 -8.23 -32.93 -44.20
C LEU A 95 -9.61 -32.41 -44.69
N ILE A 96 -9.63 -31.23 -45.37
CA ILE A 96 -10.75 -30.59 -46.12
C ILE A 96 -11.67 -29.67 -45.27
N GLY A 97 -12.06 -28.45 -45.68
CA GLY A 97 -11.53 -27.58 -46.76
C GLY A 97 -12.48 -26.45 -47.29
N ARG A 98 -11.86 -25.35 -47.80
CA ARG A 98 -12.33 -24.35 -48.82
C ARG A 98 -13.45 -23.29 -48.57
N ALA A 99 -13.18 -22.09 -49.16
CA ALA A 99 -14.09 -21.11 -49.83
C ALA A 99 -15.05 -20.21 -48.98
N SER A 100 -15.48 -18.99 -49.39
CA SER A 100 -14.99 -17.98 -50.39
C SER A 100 -15.68 -16.58 -50.24
N ARG A 101 -15.21 -15.54 -50.97
CA ARG A 101 -15.76 -14.14 -51.13
C ARG A 101 -17.09 -14.06 -51.94
N PRO A 102 -17.83 -12.92 -52.14
CA PRO A 102 -17.47 -11.49 -52.45
C PRO A 102 -18.07 -10.42 -51.45
N GLU A 103 -17.83 -9.08 -51.44
CA GLU A 103 -17.90 -7.93 -52.41
C GLU A 103 -19.34 -7.51 -52.81
N ALA A 104 -19.78 -6.25 -52.99
CA ALA A 104 -19.22 -4.86 -52.90
C ALA A 104 -20.34 -3.86 -52.40
N GLY A 105 -20.31 -2.51 -52.41
CA GLY A 105 -19.34 -1.45 -52.79
C GLY A 105 -19.95 0.00 -52.79
N GLU A 106 -19.09 1.03 -52.95
CA GLU A 106 -19.31 2.43 -53.46
C GLU A 106 -20.09 3.53 -52.67
N VAL A 107 -19.97 4.80 -53.16
CA VAL A 107 -20.20 6.14 -52.52
C VAL A 107 -20.74 7.15 -53.58
N PRO A 108 -21.53 8.20 -53.24
CA PRO A 108 -21.06 9.62 -53.19
C PRO A 108 -21.53 10.36 -51.88
N ASP A 109 -20.92 11.42 -51.33
CA ASP A 109 -20.50 12.78 -51.77
C ASP A 109 -21.63 13.86 -51.86
N ASP A 110 -21.44 15.02 -51.18
CA ASP A 110 -21.84 16.41 -51.54
C ASP A 110 -21.49 17.46 -50.42
N ASP A 111 -21.41 18.77 -50.76
CA ASP A 111 -20.92 19.94 -49.93
C ASP A 111 -22.07 20.72 -49.20
N GLU A 112 -21.98 21.87 -48.49
CA GLU A 112 -21.00 22.98 -48.26
C GLU A 112 -20.95 23.31 -46.71
N ALA A 113 -20.58 24.44 -46.08
CA ALA A 113 -20.39 25.85 -46.46
C ALA A 113 -19.48 26.72 -45.54
N LEU A 114 -19.16 27.96 -45.99
CA LEU A 114 -18.47 29.06 -45.27
C LEU A 114 -19.37 29.72 -44.16
N PHE A 115 -18.95 30.56 -43.19
CA PHE A 115 -18.10 31.78 -43.18
C PHE A 115 -17.60 32.17 -41.74
N PRO A 116 -16.73 33.23 -41.54
CA PRO A 116 -15.96 33.47 -40.30
C PRO A 116 -16.14 34.85 -39.58
N ALA A 117 -15.57 34.98 -38.35
CA ALA A 117 -15.22 36.22 -37.62
C ALA A 117 -14.41 35.89 -36.32
N SER A 118 -13.59 36.75 -35.66
CA SER A 118 -12.89 38.01 -36.02
C SER A 118 -11.83 38.41 -34.95
N HIS A 119 -10.97 39.39 -35.27
CA HIS A 119 -9.97 40.11 -34.43
C HIS A 119 -10.55 40.82 -33.16
N SER A 120 -9.83 41.25 -32.10
CA SER A 120 -8.39 41.21 -31.68
C SER A 120 -8.25 41.43 -30.12
N PRO A 121 -7.44 42.35 -29.54
CA PRO A 121 -6.10 42.07 -28.97
C PRO A 121 -5.90 42.26 -27.43
N PHE A 122 -4.66 42.07 -26.97
CA PHE A 122 -4.11 42.34 -25.62
C PHE A 122 -4.35 43.77 -25.07
N PRO A 123 -4.25 43.98 -23.75
CA PRO A 123 -3.00 44.56 -23.23
C PRO A 123 -2.46 43.93 -21.90
N ALA A 124 -1.15 44.03 -21.69
CA ALA A 124 -0.50 43.84 -20.38
C ALA A 124 -0.36 45.19 -19.62
N TYR A 125 0.10 45.21 -18.36
CA TYR A 125 1.06 46.23 -17.89
C TYR A 125 1.73 45.99 -16.51
N ARG A 126 3.03 46.31 -16.46
CA ARG A 126 3.91 46.78 -15.36
C ARG A 126 3.75 46.27 -13.91
N ARG A 127 4.81 45.59 -13.42
CA ARG A 127 5.29 45.72 -12.03
C ARG A 127 5.83 47.14 -11.79
N THR A 128 5.78 47.62 -10.54
CA THR A 128 6.66 48.71 -10.04
C THR A 128 7.23 48.32 -8.68
N ALA A 129 8.52 48.56 -8.47
CA ALA A 129 9.19 48.34 -7.19
C ALA A 129 9.39 49.68 -6.46
N ARG A 130 9.39 49.65 -5.12
CA ARG A 130 9.88 50.74 -4.28
C ARG A 130 10.62 50.16 -3.08
N ASN A 131 11.91 50.48 -3.00
CA ASN A 131 12.71 50.24 -1.81
C ASN A 131 12.41 51.33 -0.76
N GLY A 132 12.49 50.98 0.52
CA GLY A 132 12.46 51.91 1.64
C GLY A 132 13.15 51.27 2.83
N ALA A 133 14.30 51.81 3.24
CA ALA A 133 15.07 51.32 4.37
C ALA A 133 14.78 52.15 5.63
N LEU A 134 14.73 51.49 6.79
CA LEU A 134 14.60 52.12 8.11
C LEU A 134 15.51 51.40 9.14
N PRO A 135 15.88 52.08 10.25
CA PRO A 135 17.04 51.73 11.08
C PRO A 135 16.75 50.67 12.17
N PRO A 136 17.78 50.12 12.85
CA PRO A 136 17.63 48.99 13.75
C PRO A 136 17.03 49.38 15.12
N MET A 137 16.25 48.47 15.70
CA MET A 137 15.86 48.53 17.12
C MET A 137 16.05 47.19 17.84
N THR A 138 16.74 47.32 18.98
CA THR A 138 16.80 46.50 20.20
C THR A 138 15.95 45.23 20.29
N VAL A 139 16.60 44.14 20.70
CA VAL A 139 15.98 42.84 21.01
C VAL A 139 14.98 42.94 22.16
N GLN A 140 13.78 42.40 21.94
CA GLN A 140 12.87 41.94 23.00
C GLN A 140 12.51 40.46 22.72
N LEU A 141 12.26 39.70 23.80
CA LEU A 141 11.89 38.28 23.70
C LEU A 141 10.50 38.13 23.05
N ALA A 142 10.41 37.29 22.02
CA ALA A 142 9.20 37.14 21.22
C ALA A 142 8.15 36.27 21.93
N THR A 143 7.22 36.91 22.65
CA THR A 143 5.90 36.36 22.95
C THR A 143 4.98 36.55 21.73
N ASP A 144 4.27 35.49 21.35
CA ASP A 144 3.22 35.41 20.31
C ASP A 144 3.04 36.64 19.40
N HIS A 145 3.59 36.56 18.18
CA HIS A 145 3.02 37.29 17.06
C HIS A 145 1.77 36.54 16.56
N PRO A 146 0.56 37.11 16.65
CA PRO A 146 -0.64 36.46 16.13
C PRO A 146 -0.59 36.42 14.60
N SER A 147 -0.15 35.28 14.09
CA SER A 147 -0.32 34.84 12.69
C SER A 147 -1.73 35.21 12.20
N LYS A 148 -1.84 35.84 11.02
CA LYS A 148 -3.12 36.33 10.44
C LYS A 148 -3.99 35.19 9.89
N VAL A 149 -4.22 34.18 10.71
CA VAL A 149 -5.05 33.00 10.45
C VAL A 149 -6.46 33.46 10.09
N ASN A 150 -6.94 33.03 8.93
CA ASN A 150 -8.18 33.53 8.36
C ASN A 150 -9.38 32.76 8.91
N LYS A 151 -9.82 33.13 10.13
CA LYS A 151 -10.97 32.52 10.83
C LYS A 151 -12.29 32.52 10.03
N LYS A 152 -12.38 33.29 8.93
CA LYS A 152 -13.52 33.29 8.00
C LYS A 152 -13.67 32.00 7.18
N GLN A 153 -12.73 31.05 7.26
CA GLN A 153 -12.89 29.71 6.69
C GLN A 153 -12.32 28.62 7.61
N ARG A 154 -13.16 27.63 7.95
CA ARG A 154 -12.77 26.42 8.69
C ARG A 154 -12.92 25.19 7.79
N LEU A 155 -11.92 24.30 7.81
CA LEU A 155 -12.02 22.96 7.25
C LEU A 155 -12.86 22.09 8.20
N ASN A 156 -13.91 21.46 7.67
CA ASN A 156 -14.62 20.43 8.40
C ASN A 156 -14.00 19.08 8.01
N VAL A 157 -13.75 18.23 9.00
CA VAL A 157 -13.10 16.93 8.87
C VAL A 157 -13.94 15.87 9.59
N ALA A 158 -13.94 14.63 9.10
CA ALA A 158 -14.55 13.49 9.78
C ALA A 158 -13.65 13.01 10.95
N ALA A 159 -13.39 13.91 11.90
CA ALA A 159 -12.58 13.67 13.08
C ALA A 159 -13.12 14.46 14.28
N TYR A 160 -13.13 13.84 15.45
CA TYR A 160 -13.75 14.38 16.67
C TYR A 160 -12.81 14.16 17.87
N LEU A 161 -12.70 15.13 18.77
CA LEU A 161 -11.86 15.04 19.96
C LEU A 161 -12.42 13.96 20.90
N CYS A 162 -11.58 13.00 21.28
CA CYS A 162 -11.92 11.97 22.26
C CYS A 162 -11.81 12.55 23.67
N THR A 163 -12.87 13.22 24.11
CA THR A 163 -13.00 13.84 25.43
C THR A 163 -13.77 12.92 26.39
N PRO A 164 -13.65 13.11 27.72
CA PRO A 164 -14.50 12.44 28.70
C PRO A 164 -16.01 12.63 28.42
N GLN A 165 -16.40 13.78 27.87
CA GLN A 165 -17.78 14.09 27.48
C GLN A 165 -18.25 13.26 26.29
N LEU A 166 -17.40 13.03 25.26
CA LEU A 166 -17.74 12.12 24.16
C LEU A 166 -17.87 10.67 24.63
N LEU A 167 -17.07 10.27 25.64
CA LEU A 167 -17.13 8.94 26.21
C LEU A 167 -18.34 8.70 27.14
N ASP A 168 -18.94 9.73 27.73
CA ASP A 168 -20.21 9.64 28.50
C ASP A 168 -20.27 8.46 29.50
N GLY A 169 -19.23 8.33 30.33
CA GLY A 169 -19.14 7.25 31.33
C GLY A 169 -18.88 5.84 30.77
N ALA A 170 -18.55 5.71 29.49
CA ALA A 170 -18.23 4.43 28.85
C ALA A 170 -17.16 3.65 29.64
N ALA A 171 -17.44 2.37 29.86
CA ALA A 171 -16.64 1.50 30.71
C ALA A 171 -16.35 0.16 30.02
N VAL A 172 -15.30 -0.50 30.48
CA VAL A 172 -14.94 -1.88 30.13
C VAL A 172 -14.60 -2.66 31.39
N VAL A 173 -14.61 -3.99 31.26
CA VAL A 173 -14.07 -4.91 32.27
C VAL A 173 -12.65 -5.27 31.85
N VAL A 174 -11.70 -5.10 32.77
CA VAL A 174 -10.27 -5.34 32.54
C VAL A 174 -9.79 -6.43 33.50
N ARG A 175 -8.97 -7.35 33.00
CA ARG A 175 -8.12 -8.24 33.82
C ARG A 175 -6.66 -7.96 33.45
N GLU A 176 -5.90 -7.38 34.38
CA GLU A 176 -4.47 -7.11 34.20
C GLU A 176 -3.63 -8.28 34.73
N PHE A 177 -2.83 -8.88 33.86
CA PHE A 177 -2.10 -10.11 34.14
C PHE A 177 -0.64 -9.86 34.57
N ASP A 178 -0.29 -10.40 35.73
CA ASP A 178 1.03 -10.25 36.34
C ASP A 178 2.18 -10.96 35.59
N ASN A 179 3.40 -10.77 36.10
CA ASN A 179 4.59 -11.44 35.57
C ASN A 179 4.54 -12.98 35.69
N GLY A 180 3.72 -13.53 36.58
CA GLY A 180 3.47 -14.97 36.67
C GLY A 180 2.73 -15.49 35.44
N PHE A 181 1.62 -14.84 35.06
CA PHE A 181 0.94 -15.11 33.79
C PHE A 181 1.89 -14.93 32.60
N LYS A 182 2.62 -13.81 32.51
CA LYS A 182 3.50 -13.53 31.37
C LYS A 182 4.59 -14.59 31.21
N ASN A 183 5.06 -15.18 32.30
CA ASN A 183 6.01 -16.30 32.27
C ASN A 183 5.37 -17.64 31.88
N LEU A 184 4.14 -17.92 32.31
CA LEU A 184 3.36 -19.08 31.85
C LEU A 184 3.06 -18.98 30.34
N TRP A 185 2.64 -17.81 29.85
CA TRP A 185 2.38 -17.57 28.43
C TRP A 185 3.64 -17.76 27.58
N ARG A 186 4.78 -17.19 27.99
CA ARG A 186 6.08 -17.41 27.32
C ARG A 186 6.50 -18.88 27.31
N GLY A 187 6.15 -19.65 28.35
CA GLY A 187 6.36 -21.09 28.40
C GLY A 187 5.51 -21.83 27.37
N PHE A 188 4.22 -21.51 27.30
CA PHE A 188 3.26 -22.07 26.34
C PHE A 188 3.62 -21.72 24.89
N ASP A 189 3.91 -20.45 24.59
CA ASP A 189 4.33 -19.98 23.25
C ASP A 189 5.62 -20.68 22.78
N ARG A 190 6.61 -20.86 23.67
CA ARG A 190 7.81 -21.64 23.35
C ARG A 190 7.49 -23.11 23.08
N ALA A 191 6.69 -23.75 23.93
CA ALA A 191 6.31 -25.15 23.76
C ALA A 191 5.52 -25.38 22.45
N TYR A 192 4.69 -24.41 22.05
CA TYR A 192 3.97 -24.42 20.78
C TYR A 192 4.90 -24.22 19.58
N LYS A 193 5.90 -23.33 19.67
CA LYS A 193 6.97 -23.16 18.65
C LYS A 193 7.81 -24.42 18.47
N ASP A 194 8.19 -25.06 19.56
CA ASP A 194 8.91 -26.34 19.58
C ASP A 194 8.07 -27.47 18.92
N LEU A 195 6.77 -27.54 19.21
CA LEU A 195 5.83 -28.49 18.61
C LEU A 195 5.60 -28.24 17.11
N ALA A 196 5.42 -26.97 16.72
CA ALA A 196 5.26 -26.55 15.32
C ALA A 196 6.55 -26.66 14.49
N GLY A 197 7.71 -26.76 15.16
CA GLY A 197 9.04 -26.80 14.55
C GLY A 197 9.42 -25.49 13.84
N ARG A 198 8.91 -24.35 14.30
CA ARG A 198 9.06 -23.02 13.67
C ARG A 198 8.99 -21.91 14.71
N GLU A 199 10.03 -21.09 14.81
CA GLU A 199 10.11 -19.97 15.76
C GLU A 199 9.14 -18.82 15.43
N GLU A 200 8.78 -18.65 14.14
CA GLU A 200 7.86 -17.60 13.65
C GLU A 200 6.37 -17.88 13.92
N VAL A 201 6.02 -19.03 14.53
CA VAL A 201 4.62 -19.39 14.83
C VAL A 201 4.27 -18.97 16.25
N GLN A 202 3.30 -18.07 16.44
CA GLN A 202 2.84 -17.65 17.77
C GLN A 202 1.79 -18.61 18.36
N ALA A 203 1.73 -18.70 19.69
CA ALA A 203 0.60 -19.34 20.40
C ALA A 203 -0.76 -18.77 19.92
N PRO A 204 -1.78 -19.64 19.66
CA PRO A 204 -2.94 -19.27 18.85
C PRO A 204 -4.05 -18.56 19.65
N HIS A 205 -3.69 -17.44 20.29
CA HIS A 205 -4.58 -16.63 21.12
C HIS A 205 -5.83 -16.12 20.39
N SER A 206 -5.75 -15.89 19.07
CA SER A 206 -6.90 -15.52 18.23
C SER A 206 -8.06 -16.52 18.32
N ILE A 207 -7.78 -17.81 18.52
CA ILE A 207 -8.79 -18.87 18.64
C ILE A 207 -9.65 -18.67 19.90
N VAL A 208 -9.01 -18.41 21.05
CA VAL A 208 -9.74 -18.13 22.30
C VAL A 208 -10.41 -16.76 22.24
N THR A 209 -9.82 -15.75 21.58
CA THR A 209 -10.51 -14.48 21.32
C THR A 209 -11.79 -14.68 20.50
N THR A 210 -11.76 -15.42 19.38
CA THR A 210 -12.96 -15.72 18.58
C THR A 210 -14.01 -16.47 19.40
N ALA A 211 -13.62 -17.47 20.19
CA ALA A 211 -14.56 -18.18 21.06
C ALA A 211 -15.17 -17.24 22.11
N LEU A 212 -14.37 -16.46 22.84
CA LEU A 212 -14.86 -15.50 23.85
C LEU A 212 -15.75 -14.40 23.24
N ARG A 213 -15.55 -14.03 21.98
CA ARG A 213 -16.47 -13.11 21.28
C ARG A 213 -17.84 -13.73 21.04
N CYS A 214 -17.92 -14.99 20.60
CA CYS A 214 -19.20 -15.70 20.51
C CYS A 214 -19.86 -15.87 21.90
N LEU A 215 -19.08 -16.09 22.96
CA LEU A 215 -19.57 -16.28 24.32
C LEU A 215 -20.10 -14.98 24.97
N THR A 216 -19.47 -13.83 24.68
CA THR A 216 -19.82 -12.52 25.27
C THR A 216 -20.67 -11.64 24.34
N GLY A 217 -21.09 -12.17 23.19
CA GLY A 217 -21.82 -11.42 22.18
C GLY A 217 -20.99 -10.43 21.36
N GLY A 218 -19.67 -10.34 21.53
CA GLY A 218 -18.78 -9.87 20.44
C GLY A 218 -17.56 -9.04 20.82
N TYR A 219 -17.55 -8.38 21.98
CA TYR A 219 -16.54 -7.36 22.32
C TYR A 219 -15.46 -7.89 23.27
N VAL A 220 -14.42 -8.48 22.68
CA VAL A 220 -13.23 -9.01 23.38
C VAL A 220 -11.95 -8.61 22.67
N HIS A 221 -10.98 -8.15 23.47
CA HIS A 221 -9.59 -7.93 23.09
C HIS A 221 -8.69 -8.60 24.14
N PHE A 222 -7.73 -9.39 23.68
CA PHE A 222 -6.76 -10.08 24.52
C PHE A 222 -5.37 -9.85 23.94
N ASP A 223 -4.48 -9.26 24.74
CA ASP A 223 -3.06 -9.15 24.43
C ASP A 223 -2.26 -9.87 25.54
N PRO A 224 -1.68 -11.05 25.26
CA PRO A 224 -0.88 -11.77 26.24
C PRO A 224 0.51 -11.17 26.51
N TRP A 225 1.01 -10.26 25.66
CA TRP A 225 2.32 -9.63 25.80
C TRP A 225 2.25 -8.37 26.66
N ALA A 226 1.30 -7.46 26.38
CA ALA A 226 0.90 -6.43 27.34
C ALA A 226 0.36 -7.06 28.63
N GLY A 227 -0.24 -8.25 28.53
CA GLY A 227 -0.82 -9.00 29.64
C GLY A 227 -2.14 -8.38 30.09
N VAL A 228 -3.08 -8.23 29.16
CA VAL A 228 -4.41 -7.69 29.44
C VAL A 228 -5.49 -8.46 28.69
N LEU A 229 -6.61 -8.72 29.36
CA LEU A 229 -7.88 -9.11 28.74
C LEU A 229 -8.89 -8.01 29.00
N VAL A 230 -9.49 -7.46 27.94
CA VAL A 230 -10.48 -6.39 28.00
C VAL A 230 -11.76 -6.82 27.29
N THR A 231 -12.89 -6.66 27.98
CA THR A 231 -14.21 -7.10 27.53
C THR A 231 -15.26 -6.03 27.82
N ARG A 232 -16.33 -5.94 27.02
CA ARG A 232 -17.43 -4.99 27.31
C ARG A 232 -18.36 -5.46 28.45
N VAL A 233 -18.46 -6.78 28.64
CA VAL A 233 -19.21 -7.42 29.72
C VAL A 233 -18.28 -8.27 30.58
N GLU A 234 -18.71 -8.60 31.80
CA GLU A 234 -18.01 -9.56 32.65
C GLU A 234 -18.03 -10.97 32.03
N ILE A 235 -16.99 -11.76 32.29
CA ILE A 235 -16.95 -13.19 31.95
C ILE A 235 -16.69 -13.95 33.25
N ASP A 236 -17.46 -14.99 33.52
CA ASP A 236 -17.26 -15.81 34.70
C ASP A 236 -15.92 -16.57 34.67
N ASN A 237 -15.45 -16.93 35.86
CA ASN A 237 -14.12 -17.52 36.04
C ASN A 237 -14.06 -18.98 35.52
N ASP A 238 -15.16 -19.72 35.54
CA ASP A 238 -15.22 -21.10 35.07
C ASP A 238 -15.16 -21.15 33.54
N THR A 239 -15.95 -20.34 32.84
CA THR A 239 -15.89 -20.18 31.37
C THR A 239 -14.50 -19.74 30.91
N LEU A 240 -13.87 -18.77 31.59
CA LEU A 240 -12.50 -18.35 31.25
C LEU A 240 -11.48 -19.48 31.46
N ARG A 241 -11.53 -20.16 32.60
CA ARG A 241 -10.64 -21.29 32.90
C ARG A 241 -10.81 -22.41 31.88
N ASP A 242 -12.03 -22.74 31.53
CA ASP A 242 -12.32 -23.90 30.70
C ASP A 242 -12.01 -23.59 29.23
N ALA A 243 -12.34 -22.38 28.73
CA ALA A 243 -11.93 -21.92 27.41
C ALA A 243 -10.41 -21.88 27.22
N PHE A 244 -9.65 -21.38 28.20
CA PHE A 244 -8.18 -21.39 28.14
C PHE A 244 -7.59 -22.80 28.30
N THR A 245 -8.17 -23.67 29.14
CA THR A 245 -7.73 -25.08 29.28
C THR A 245 -7.91 -25.83 27.97
N LEU A 246 -9.04 -25.64 27.28
CA LEU A 246 -9.30 -26.22 25.96
C LEU A 246 -8.35 -25.67 24.89
N MET A 247 -8.10 -24.35 24.89
CA MET A 247 -7.16 -23.71 23.96
C MET A 247 -5.73 -24.27 24.12
N VAL A 248 -5.19 -24.33 25.35
CA VAL A 248 -3.85 -24.88 25.61
C VAL A 248 -3.78 -26.35 25.23
N GLY A 249 -4.73 -27.17 25.69
CA GLY A 249 -4.74 -28.61 25.42
C GLY A 249 -4.75 -28.94 23.93
N MET A 250 -5.60 -28.28 23.14
CA MET A 250 -5.67 -28.48 21.69
C MET A 250 -4.46 -27.91 20.95
N ALA A 251 -3.94 -26.75 21.35
CA ALA A 251 -2.74 -26.17 20.76
C ALA A 251 -1.51 -27.09 20.96
N MET A 252 -1.44 -27.77 22.12
CA MET A 252 -0.44 -28.80 22.39
C MET A 252 -0.74 -30.18 21.75
N GLY A 253 -1.81 -30.29 20.96
CA GLY A 253 -2.16 -31.49 20.18
C GLY A 253 -3.03 -32.53 20.90
N THR A 254 -3.58 -32.21 22.07
CA THR A 254 -4.47 -33.11 22.83
C THR A 254 -5.86 -33.15 22.18
N PRO A 255 -6.44 -34.33 21.90
CA PRO A 255 -7.83 -34.45 21.46
C PRO A 255 -8.81 -33.86 22.49
N ILE A 256 -9.83 -33.13 22.03
CA ILE A 256 -10.71 -32.35 22.92
C ILE A 256 -11.60 -33.22 23.84
N ASP A 257 -11.85 -34.46 23.46
CA ASP A 257 -12.43 -35.51 24.29
C ASP A 257 -11.55 -35.85 25.51
N GLN A 258 -10.22 -35.75 25.37
CA GLN A 258 -9.23 -36.10 26.39
C GLN A 258 -8.79 -34.91 27.27
N ILE A 259 -9.18 -33.68 26.92
CA ILE A 259 -8.93 -32.50 27.77
C ILE A 259 -9.91 -32.51 28.95
N SER A 260 -9.36 -32.61 30.16
CA SER A 260 -10.10 -32.63 31.42
C SER A 260 -10.24 -31.22 32.00
N LEU A 261 -11.47 -30.69 32.03
CA LEU A 261 -11.78 -29.41 32.67
C LEU A 261 -11.61 -29.46 34.20
N ASN A 262 -11.73 -30.66 34.79
CA ASN A 262 -11.49 -30.90 36.22
C ASN A 262 -10.00 -30.78 36.60
N HIS A 263 -9.08 -30.80 35.63
CA HIS A 263 -7.63 -30.67 35.81
C HIS A 263 -7.10 -29.54 34.91
N PRO A 264 -7.50 -28.29 35.20
CA PRO A 264 -7.24 -27.13 34.36
C PRO A 264 -5.75 -26.78 34.26
N ASP A 265 -5.34 -26.19 33.13
CA ASP A 265 -3.94 -25.79 32.93
C ASP A 265 -3.55 -24.63 33.87
N PRO A 266 -2.32 -24.58 34.41
CA PRO A 266 -1.87 -23.48 35.26
C PRO A 266 -2.02 -22.08 34.65
N LEU A 267 -1.86 -21.92 33.33
CA LEU A 267 -2.13 -20.67 32.62
C LEU A 267 -3.61 -20.30 32.69
N ALA A 268 -4.51 -21.27 32.50
CA ALA A 268 -5.95 -21.08 32.53
C ALA A 268 -6.47 -20.77 33.95
N VAL A 269 -5.95 -21.47 34.96
CA VAL A 269 -6.19 -21.14 36.38
C VAL A 269 -5.71 -19.73 36.69
N LYS A 270 -4.56 -19.30 36.17
CA LYS A 270 -4.04 -17.95 36.39
C LYS A 270 -4.89 -16.86 35.72
N VAL A 271 -5.39 -17.10 34.49
CA VAL A 271 -6.33 -16.19 33.81
C VAL A 271 -7.62 -16.02 34.62
N ALA A 272 -8.23 -17.12 35.04
CA ALA A 272 -9.50 -17.12 35.76
C ALA A 272 -9.40 -16.54 37.18
N SER A 273 -8.26 -16.75 37.87
CA SER A 273 -8.03 -16.22 39.23
C SER A 273 -7.50 -14.78 39.26
N THR A 274 -7.16 -14.19 38.11
CA THR A 274 -6.85 -12.75 38.04
C THR A 274 -8.14 -11.96 38.20
N PRO A 275 -8.22 -10.99 39.14
CA PRO A 275 -9.41 -10.17 39.36
C PRO A 275 -9.89 -9.47 38.09
N GLN A 276 -11.21 -9.25 38.01
CA GLN A 276 -11.82 -8.40 36.99
C GLN A 276 -12.26 -7.08 37.60
N GLU A 277 -11.96 -5.99 36.91
CA GLU A 277 -12.25 -4.64 37.39
C GLU A 277 -12.98 -3.85 36.30
N ARG A 278 -14.11 -3.24 36.66
CA ARG A 278 -14.79 -2.29 35.78
C ARG A 278 -14.05 -0.95 35.84
N ARG A 279 -13.52 -0.50 34.70
CA ARG A 279 -12.74 0.73 34.56
C ARG A 279 -13.43 1.67 33.56
N LEU A 280 -13.42 2.98 33.81
CA LEU A 280 -13.92 3.96 32.86
C LEU A 280 -12.87 4.19 31.77
N LEU A 281 -13.29 4.36 30.52
CA LEU A 281 -12.39 4.65 29.42
C LEU A 281 -11.83 6.08 29.48
N ALA A 282 -12.56 7.01 30.13
CA ALA A 282 -12.13 8.38 30.34
C ALA A 282 -10.86 8.50 31.20
N ASP A 283 -10.67 7.60 32.17
CA ASP A 283 -9.54 7.58 33.11
C ASP A 283 -8.17 7.40 32.42
N TYR A 284 -8.16 6.97 31.15
CA TYR A 284 -6.96 6.68 30.37
C TYR A 284 -6.70 7.65 29.21
N LEU A 285 -7.54 8.68 29.02
CA LEU A 285 -7.43 9.59 27.86
C LEU A 285 -6.21 10.53 27.91
N ILE A 286 -5.83 10.97 29.11
CA ILE A 286 -4.70 11.87 29.36
C ILE A 286 -3.99 11.38 30.62
N THR A 287 -2.68 11.12 30.54
CA THR A 287 -1.88 10.61 31.67
C THR A 287 -1.18 11.71 32.46
N ASN A 288 -0.89 12.88 31.86
CA ASN A 288 -0.36 14.06 32.55
C ASN A 288 -0.89 15.35 31.91
N GLU A 289 -1.17 16.37 32.72
CA GLU A 289 -1.50 17.71 32.22
C GLU A 289 -0.38 18.28 31.32
N ASN A 290 -0.76 18.96 30.24
CA ASN A 290 0.15 19.55 29.24
C ASN A 290 1.07 18.55 28.51
N SER A 291 0.79 17.24 28.59
CA SER A 291 1.51 16.20 27.85
C SER A 291 0.73 15.70 26.62
N GLN A 292 1.43 14.97 25.75
CA GLN A 292 0.82 14.26 24.62
C GLN A 292 0.01 13.04 25.13
N PRO A 293 -1.18 12.76 24.56
CA PRO A 293 -1.93 11.56 24.92
C PRO A 293 -1.13 10.28 24.65
N ASP A 294 -0.91 9.49 25.70
CA ASP A 294 -0.13 8.24 25.70
C ASP A 294 -0.92 7.15 26.44
N ALA A 295 -2.09 6.79 25.91
CA ALA A 295 -2.99 5.81 26.49
C ALA A 295 -2.50 4.36 26.23
N PRO A 296 -2.88 3.35 27.04
CA PRO A 296 -2.62 1.96 26.72
C PRO A 296 -3.24 1.55 25.37
N GLY A 297 -2.53 0.75 24.57
CA GLY A 297 -2.96 0.34 23.21
C GLY A 297 -4.36 -0.28 23.14
N TRP A 298 -4.80 -0.97 24.19
CA TRP A 298 -6.15 -1.52 24.28
C TRP A 298 -7.25 -0.45 24.25
N VAL A 299 -7.02 0.74 24.85
CA VAL A 299 -7.99 1.84 24.93
C VAL A 299 -8.33 2.35 23.53
N TYR A 300 -7.33 2.48 22.65
CA TYR A 300 -7.51 2.90 21.25
C TYR A 300 -8.45 1.99 20.47
N ARG A 301 -8.58 0.72 20.88
CA ARG A 301 -9.53 -0.26 20.32
C ARG A 301 -10.87 -0.25 21.04
N THR A 302 -10.91 -0.21 22.37
CA THR A 302 -12.17 -0.38 23.11
C THR A 302 -13.07 0.85 23.12
N VAL A 303 -12.51 2.05 22.91
CA VAL A 303 -13.30 3.28 22.71
C VAL A 303 -14.20 3.19 21.47
N THR A 304 -13.76 2.54 20.39
CA THR A 304 -14.57 2.45 19.16
C THR A 304 -15.81 1.57 19.35
N TRP A 305 -15.74 0.54 20.22
CA TRP A 305 -16.87 -0.34 20.54
C TRP A 305 -18.06 0.46 21.08
N ASP A 306 -17.81 1.33 22.07
CA ASP A 306 -18.86 2.11 22.71
C ASP A 306 -19.49 3.14 21.77
N LEU A 307 -18.65 3.88 21.06
CA LEU A 307 -19.08 4.87 20.07
C LEU A 307 -19.84 4.21 18.92
N SER A 308 -19.46 2.99 18.50
CA SER A 308 -20.18 2.25 17.45
C SER A 308 -21.60 1.86 17.87
N ILE A 309 -21.81 1.51 19.14
CA ILE A 309 -23.14 1.17 19.67
C ILE A 309 -24.02 2.43 19.72
N ARG A 310 -23.54 3.52 20.31
CA ARG A 310 -24.31 4.78 20.40
C ARG A 310 -24.65 5.37 19.02
N LEU A 311 -23.79 5.16 18.02
CA LEU A 311 -24.07 5.53 16.61
C LEU A 311 -25.08 4.61 15.90
N ALA A 312 -25.33 3.40 16.41
CA ALA A 312 -26.33 2.47 15.90
C ALA A 312 -27.72 2.66 16.54
N GLU A 313 -27.81 3.23 17.75
CA GLU A 313 -29.06 3.51 18.47
C GLU A 313 -30.03 4.44 17.72
N ARG A 314 -29.54 5.20 16.72
CA ARG A 314 -30.35 6.07 15.86
C ARG A 314 -30.22 5.63 14.40
N PRO A 315 -31.33 5.45 13.65
CA PRO A 315 -31.27 5.22 12.20
C PRO A 315 -30.62 6.40 11.49
N TRP A 316 -29.69 6.12 10.57
CA TRP A 316 -29.00 7.17 9.81
C TRP A 316 -29.90 7.71 8.71
N LYS A 317 -30.25 9.00 8.80
CA LYS A 317 -31.13 9.68 7.84
C LYS A 317 -30.30 10.27 6.70
N VAL A 318 -30.42 9.68 5.50
CA VAL A 318 -29.57 10.00 4.35
C VAL A 318 -30.33 9.80 3.03
N ASP A 319 -30.22 10.75 2.10
CA ASP A 319 -30.97 10.81 0.83
C ASP A 319 -32.51 10.62 0.99
N GLY A 320 -33.08 10.96 2.15
CA GLY A 320 -34.50 10.73 2.46
C GLY A 320 -34.86 9.28 2.85
N GLN A 321 -33.86 8.42 3.07
CA GLN A 321 -34.00 7.06 3.58
C GLN A 321 -33.54 6.99 5.05
N GLU A 322 -34.09 6.05 5.83
CA GLU A 322 -33.56 5.71 7.15
C GLU A 322 -32.77 4.40 7.04
N ILE A 323 -31.47 4.47 7.34
CA ILE A 323 -30.52 3.38 7.19
C ILE A 323 -30.13 2.87 8.57
N THR A 324 -30.53 1.64 8.90
CA THR A 324 -30.12 0.99 10.15
C THR A 324 -28.67 0.52 10.04
N LEU A 325 -27.81 1.07 10.89
CA LEU A 325 -26.44 0.61 11.07
C LEU A 325 -26.40 -0.47 12.17
N ARG A 326 -25.66 -1.56 11.93
CA ARG A 326 -25.35 -2.55 12.98
C ARG A 326 -23.85 -2.50 13.30
N PRO A 327 -23.45 -2.51 14.59
CA PRO A 327 -22.05 -2.60 14.96
C PRO A 327 -21.43 -3.95 14.56
N ASP A 328 -20.11 -4.01 14.46
CA ASP A 328 -19.33 -5.23 14.29
C ASP A 328 -18.33 -5.49 15.43
N SER A 329 -17.86 -6.73 15.56
CA SER A 329 -16.95 -7.17 16.64
C SER A 329 -15.55 -6.52 16.63
N GLU A 330 -15.29 -5.57 15.73
CA GLU A 330 -14.08 -4.73 15.70
C GLU A 330 -14.36 -3.25 16.03
N GLY A 331 -15.61 -2.88 16.35
CA GLY A 331 -16.02 -1.49 16.55
C GLY A 331 -16.26 -0.72 15.24
N GLY A 332 -16.47 -1.43 14.14
CA GLY A 332 -17.02 -0.88 12.91
C GLY A 332 -18.55 -0.83 12.91
N LEU A 333 -19.12 -0.22 11.88
CA LEU A 333 -20.56 -0.09 11.66
C LEU A 333 -20.91 -0.48 10.22
N ILE A 334 -21.96 -1.27 10.03
CA ILE A 334 -22.33 -1.84 8.73
C ILE A 334 -23.80 -1.57 8.44
N ALA A 335 -24.11 -1.06 7.25
CA ALA A 335 -25.48 -0.90 6.76
C ALA A 335 -26.08 -2.27 6.34
N TRP A 336 -26.27 -3.17 7.31
CA TRP A 336 -26.56 -4.58 7.07
C TRP A 336 -27.89 -4.80 6.34
N GLY A 337 -28.96 -4.10 6.75
CA GLY A 337 -30.27 -4.17 6.10
C GLY A 337 -30.36 -3.43 4.75
N HIS A 338 -29.35 -2.64 4.37
CA HIS A 338 -29.44 -1.70 3.25
C HIS A 338 -28.27 -1.84 2.25
N PRO A 339 -28.06 -3.02 1.64
CA PRO A 339 -26.99 -3.24 0.67
C PRO A 339 -27.25 -2.52 -0.66
N TRP A 340 -26.20 -1.91 -1.21
CA TRP A 340 -26.17 -1.50 -2.61
C TRP A 340 -26.11 -2.73 -3.50
N SER A 341 -26.91 -2.74 -4.56
CA SER A 341 -26.97 -3.84 -5.54
C SER A 341 -26.61 -3.36 -6.94
N ASN A 342 -26.13 -4.25 -7.80
CA ASN A 342 -26.05 -3.97 -9.24
C ASN A 342 -27.46 -3.94 -9.87
N LYS A 343 -27.56 -3.46 -11.13
CA LYS A 343 -28.85 -3.35 -11.87
C LYS A 343 -29.66 -4.66 -11.94
N ASN A 344 -28.99 -5.80 -11.77
CA ASN A 344 -29.57 -7.12 -11.95
C ASN A 344 -29.83 -7.86 -10.61
N GLY A 345 -29.59 -7.23 -9.45
CA GLY A 345 -29.73 -7.89 -8.14
C GLY A 345 -28.79 -9.08 -7.90
N THR A 346 -27.68 -9.17 -8.61
CA THR A 346 -26.77 -10.35 -8.65
C THR A 346 -25.41 -10.13 -7.99
N ALA A 347 -25.10 -8.89 -7.60
CA ALA A 347 -23.87 -8.55 -6.90
C ALA A 347 -24.14 -7.38 -5.95
N HIS A 348 -23.61 -7.48 -4.73
CA HIS A 348 -23.97 -6.59 -3.62
C HIS A 348 -22.74 -6.02 -2.90
N ALA A 349 -22.90 -4.86 -2.30
CA ALA A 349 -21.92 -4.23 -1.42
C ALA A 349 -22.64 -3.48 -0.31
N VAL A 350 -22.00 -3.31 0.85
CA VAL A 350 -22.52 -2.52 1.97
C VAL A 350 -21.62 -1.33 2.27
N ALA A 351 -22.21 -0.25 2.78
CA ALA A 351 -21.45 0.75 3.50
C ALA A 351 -20.89 0.10 4.76
N ARG A 352 -19.57 0.22 4.97
CA ARG A 352 -18.91 -0.09 6.24
C ARG A 352 -18.15 1.13 6.71
N ILE A 353 -18.62 1.69 7.81
CA ILE A 353 -18.00 2.78 8.55
C ILE A 353 -16.98 2.14 9.51
N ARG A 354 -15.81 2.76 9.65
CA ARG A 354 -14.80 2.41 10.66
C ARG A 354 -14.47 3.65 11.47
N LEU A 355 -14.56 3.49 12.79
CA LEU A 355 -14.00 4.41 13.77
C LEU A 355 -12.59 3.95 14.12
N SER A 356 -11.69 4.88 14.40
CA SER A 356 -10.38 4.58 14.97
C SER A 356 -9.93 5.72 15.86
N MET A 357 -9.45 5.40 17.07
CA MET A 357 -8.78 6.40 17.90
C MET A 357 -7.34 6.55 17.44
N LYS A 358 -6.86 7.79 17.30
CA LYS A 358 -5.47 8.15 17.00
C LYS A 358 -5.06 9.40 17.76
N THR A 359 -3.79 9.75 17.71
CA THR A 359 -3.31 11.07 18.14
C THR A 359 -2.93 11.89 16.92
N LEU A 360 -3.02 13.21 17.04
CA LEU A 360 -2.38 14.17 16.13
C LEU A 360 -1.27 14.88 16.93
N PRO A 361 -0.24 15.44 16.28
CA PRO A 361 0.73 16.26 17.01
C PRO A 361 0.00 17.38 17.75
N ASN A 362 0.42 17.63 18.98
CA ASN A 362 0.14 18.90 19.66
C ASN A 362 -1.34 19.19 19.96
N LEU A 363 -2.21 18.17 19.91
CA LEU A 363 -3.52 18.16 20.55
C LEU A 363 -3.45 17.50 21.93
N SER A 364 -4.16 18.07 22.90
CA SER A 364 -4.24 17.58 24.29
C SER A 364 -5.14 16.36 24.47
N TYR A 365 -5.90 15.95 23.44
CA TYR A 365 -6.79 14.79 23.44
C TYR A 365 -6.51 13.90 22.22
N PRO A 366 -6.73 12.58 22.29
CA PRO A 366 -6.84 11.74 21.11
C PRO A 366 -7.97 12.23 20.18
N VAL A 367 -7.96 11.79 18.93
CA VAL A 367 -9.05 12.00 17.96
C VAL A 367 -9.67 10.68 17.55
N ILE A 368 -10.99 10.66 17.42
CA ILE A 368 -11.73 9.61 16.73
C ILE A 368 -11.82 9.99 15.26
N LEU A 369 -11.11 9.25 14.40
CA LEU A 369 -11.23 9.38 12.95
C LEU A 369 -12.38 8.49 12.47
N ALA A 370 -13.33 9.08 11.74
CA ALA A 370 -14.46 8.38 11.13
C ALA A 370 -14.24 8.25 9.62
N SER A 371 -14.25 7.02 9.12
CA SER A 371 -14.06 6.70 7.70
C SER A 371 -15.20 5.80 7.21
N SER A 372 -15.50 5.79 5.91
CA SER A 372 -16.48 4.87 5.32
C SER A 372 -16.04 4.30 3.98
N GLN A 373 -16.25 2.99 3.81
CA GLN A 373 -15.76 2.20 2.68
C GLN A 373 -16.86 1.33 2.06
N VAL A 374 -16.66 0.96 0.78
CA VAL A 374 -17.49 -0.01 0.07
C VAL A 374 -16.99 -1.43 0.37
N THR A 375 -17.71 -2.17 1.22
CA THR A 375 -17.42 -3.59 1.47
C THR A 375 -18.17 -4.44 0.45
N ARG A 376 -17.45 -5.00 -0.52
CA ARG A 376 -18.00 -5.86 -1.59
C ARG A 376 -18.24 -7.28 -1.08
N LEU A 377 -19.38 -7.85 -1.44
CA LEU A 377 -19.83 -9.16 -0.96
C LEU A 377 -19.75 -10.22 -2.06
N LYS A 378 -19.37 -11.45 -1.69
CA LYS A 378 -19.38 -12.61 -2.58
C LYS A 378 -20.67 -13.42 -2.42
N SER A 379 -21.09 -14.04 -3.52
CA SER A 379 -22.14 -15.06 -3.58
C SER A 379 -21.69 -16.45 -3.11
N ASN A 380 -20.41 -16.62 -2.73
CA ASN A 380 -19.80 -17.88 -2.30
C ASN A 380 -18.63 -17.63 -1.32
N LEU A 381 -18.09 -18.68 -0.72
CA LEU A 381 -16.88 -18.62 0.13
C LEU A 381 -15.56 -18.75 -0.67
N ALA A 382 -15.63 -18.97 -1.98
CA ALA A 382 -14.46 -19.15 -2.83
C ALA A 382 -13.51 -17.93 -2.75
N TYR A 383 -12.27 -18.19 -2.36
CA TYR A 383 -11.19 -17.25 -2.09
C TYR A 383 -11.50 -16.18 -1.02
N ALA A 384 -12.60 -16.28 -0.26
CA ALA A 384 -12.88 -15.38 0.85
C ALA A 384 -11.81 -15.54 1.95
N ARG A 385 -11.31 -14.43 2.50
CA ARG A 385 -10.47 -14.45 3.71
C ARG A 385 -11.28 -14.20 4.98
N LYS A 386 -12.39 -13.48 4.87
CA LYS A 386 -13.20 -13.02 6.01
C LYS A 386 -14.69 -13.11 5.69
N VAL A 387 -15.49 -13.42 6.71
CA VAL A 387 -16.95 -13.53 6.65
C VAL A 387 -17.54 -12.71 7.79
N LEU A 388 -18.56 -11.91 7.48
CA LEU A 388 -19.42 -11.30 8.49
C LEU A 388 -20.57 -12.26 8.78
N VAL A 389 -20.85 -12.51 10.05
CA VAL A 389 -21.96 -13.37 10.46
C VAL A 389 -22.85 -12.71 11.51
N GLU A 390 -24.16 -12.86 11.31
CA GLU A 390 -25.19 -12.52 12.28
C GLU A 390 -25.29 -13.60 13.37
N GLN A 391 -25.35 -13.17 14.63
CA GLN A 391 -25.52 -14.06 15.78
C GLN A 391 -26.96 -14.57 15.91
N ALA A 392 -27.22 -15.48 16.87
CA ALA A 392 -28.58 -15.97 17.12
C ALA A 392 -29.52 -14.84 17.59
N ASP A 393 -29.00 -13.96 18.46
CA ASP A 393 -29.63 -12.69 18.85
C ASP A 393 -29.26 -11.58 17.83
N PRO A 394 -30.24 -10.91 17.20
CA PRO A 394 -29.99 -9.83 16.24
C PRO A 394 -29.56 -8.49 16.87
N GLU A 395 -29.75 -8.27 18.17
CA GLU A 395 -29.31 -7.05 18.86
C GLU A 395 -27.79 -7.05 19.11
N LEU A 396 -27.17 -8.22 19.09
CA LEU A 396 -25.72 -8.36 19.20
C LEU A 396 -25.00 -7.90 17.91
N PRO A 397 -23.76 -7.38 18.02
CA PRO A 397 -22.94 -6.98 16.88
C PRO A 397 -22.67 -8.14 15.91
N LEU A 398 -22.40 -7.81 14.66
CA LEU A 398 -21.97 -8.77 13.64
C LEU A 398 -20.55 -9.26 13.94
N ILE A 399 -20.32 -10.58 13.95
CA ILE A 399 -18.97 -11.11 14.16
C ILE A 399 -18.21 -11.12 12.83
N GLU A 400 -17.03 -10.51 12.79
CA GLU A 400 -16.06 -10.72 11.71
C GLU A 400 -15.21 -11.96 12.02
N VAL A 401 -15.30 -12.99 11.17
CA VAL A 401 -14.58 -14.26 11.30
C VAL A 401 -13.56 -14.39 10.17
N GLU A 402 -12.30 -14.66 10.52
CA GLU A 402 -11.25 -14.99 9.54
C GLU A 402 -11.28 -16.48 9.17
N LEU A 403 -11.05 -16.76 7.88
CA LEU A 403 -11.05 -18.11 7.32
C LEU A 403 -9.62 -18.61 7.11
N ASP A 404 -9.33 -19.72 7.77
CA ASP A 404 -8.07 -20.43 7.80
C ASP A 404 -7.89 -21.38 6.59
N GLY A 405 -6.63 -21.76 6.37
CA GLY A 405 -6.25 -22.76 5.38
C GLY A 405 -5.80 -22.20 4.02
N ARG A 406 -5.63 -23.11 3.05
CA ARG A 406 -5.10 -22.83 1.71
C ARG A 406 -5.95 -23.55 0.66
N GLY A 407 -6.27 -22.88 -0.43
CA GLY A 407 -7.05 -23.44 -1.54
C GLY A 407 -8.09 -22.45 -2.07
N LYS A 408 -9.04 -22.98 -2.84
CA LYS A 408 -10.23 -22.26 -3.31
C LYS A 408 -11.17 -21.94 -2.16
N ILE A 409 -11.56 -22.95 -1.38
CA ILE A 409 -12.46 -22.78 -0.24
C ILE A 409 -11.66 -22.84 1.06
N ARG A 410 -11.90 -21.86 1.94
CA ARG A 410 -11.32 -21.78 3.28
C ARG A 410 -12.34 -22.18 4.33
N ARG A 411 -11.87 -22.52 5.53
CA ARG A 411 -12.71 -23.00 6.64
C ARG A 411 -12.38 -22.20 7.89
N ILE A 412 -13.33 -22.06 8.81
CA ILE A 412 -13.05 -21.43 10.10
C ILE A 412 -12.10 -22.31 10.93
N ASN A 413 -11.38 -21.72 11.87
CA ASN A 413 -10.47 -22.50 12.71
C ASN A 413 -11.25 -23.53 13.55
N ARG A 414 -11.00 -24.82 13.30
CA ARG A 414 -11.75 -25.94 13.90
C ARG A 414 -11.72 -25.90 15.43
N MET A 415 -10.63 -25.41 16.02
CA MET A 415 -10.49 -25.30 17.48
C MET A 415 -11.52 -24.33 18.10
N ALA A 416 -11.87 -23.24 17.42
CA ALA A 416 -12.86 -22.27 17.95
C ALA A 416 -14.26 -22.89 18.03
N LEU A 417 -14.69 -23.60 16.97
CA LEU A 417 -15.91 -24.44 17.00
C LEU A 417 -15.86 -25.47 18.13
N GLN A 418 -14.74 -26.18 18.25
CA GLN A 418 -14.59 -27.27 19.22
C GLN A 418 -14.65 -26.77 20.67
N ILE A 419 -14.11 -25.58 20.99
CA ILE A 419 -14.27 -24.94 22.30
C ILE A 419 -15.75 -24.71 22.60
N LEU A 420 -16.47 -23.99 21.73
CA LEU A 420 -17.87 -23.64 21.98
C LEU A 420 -18.75 -24.89 22.15
N ALA A 421 -18.58 -25.89 21.28
CA ALA A 421 -19.31 -27.15 21.35
C ALA A 421 -18.99 -27.98 22.61
N LYS A 422 -17.74 -27.97 23.10
CA LYS A 422 -17.33 -28.66 24.34
C LYS A 422 -17.81 -27.94 25.60
N LEU A 423 -17.98 -26.62 25.54
CA LEU A 423 -18.59 -25.81 26.60
C LEU A 423 -20.13 -25.89 26.59
N GLY A 424 -20.75 -26.51 25.58
CA GLY A 424 -22.21 -26.64 25.47
C GLY A 424 -22.94 -25.33 25.08
N MET A 425 -22.20 -24.34 24.58
CA MET A 425 -22.69 -22.99 24.28
C MET A 425 -23.15 -22.87 22.82
N ASP A 426 -23.88 -21.81 22.46
CA ASP A 426 -24.30 -21.63 21.06
C ASP A 426 -23.09 -21.42 20.13
N TYR A 427 -23.05 -22.24 19.07
CA TYR A 427 -22.05 -22.18 18.00
C TYR A 427 -22.71 -22.09 16.61
N THR A 428 -24.01 -21.75 16.55
CA THR A 428 -24.80 -21.67 15.31
C THR A 428 -24.20 -20.73 14.28
N ALA A 429 -23.76 -19.53 14.69
CA ALA A 429 -23.10 -18.57 13.81
C ALA A 429 -21.87 -19.16 13.09
N LEU A 430 -20.99 -19.85 13.84
CA LEU A 430 -19.82 -20.51 13.28
C LEU A 430 -20.19 -21.76 12.45
N SER A 431 -21.20 -22.52 12.87
CA SER A 431 -21.74 -23.66 12.11
C SER A 431 -22.28 -23.26 10.74
N LEU A 432 -22.95 -22.11 10.60
CA LEU A 432 -23.44 -21.63 9.30
C LEU A 432 -22.28 -21.47 8.30
N ILE A 433 -21.17 -20.88 8.72
CA ILE A 433 -19.97 -20.72 7.89
C ILE A 433 -19.35 -22.09 7.58
N GLN A 434 -19.18 -22.96 8.57
CA GLN A 434 -18.55 -24.27 8.39
C GLN A 434 -19.38 -25.22 7.51
N ASN A 435 -20.71 -25.21 7.64
CA ASN A 435 -21.61 -26.02 6.83
C ASN A 435 -21.60 -25.54 5.36
N ARG A 436 -21.62 -24.22 5.13
CA ARG A 436 -21.48 -23.66 3.77
C ARG A 436 -20.10 -23.95 3.17
N ALA A 437 -19.03 -23.90 3.97
CA ALA A 437 -17.66 -24.22 3.53
C ALA A 437 -17.46 -25.73 3.26
N GLN A 438 -18.27 -26.60 3.86
CA GLN A 438 -18.29 -28.02 3.56
C GLN A 438 -19.08 -28.26 2.25
N ALA A 439 -20.31 -27.75 2.16
CA ALA A 439 -21.16 -27.91 0.98
C ALA A 439 -20.53 -27.36 -0.32
N GLU A 440 -19.87 -26.19 -0.28
CA GLU A 440 -19.14 -25.68 -1.44
C GLU A 440 -17.94 -26.57 -1.81
N ALA A 441 -17.29 -27.23 -0.84
CA ALA A 441 -16.12 -28.07 -1.09
C ALA A 441 -16.50 -29.45 -1.64
N ASP A 442 -17.62 -30.01 -1.17
CA ASP A 442 -18.18 -31.26 -1.70
C ASP A 442 -18.68 -31.05 -3.14
N HIS A 443 -19.27 -29.89 -3.43
CA HIS A 443 -19.62 -29.49 -4.79
C HIS A 443 -18.38 -29.27 -5.69
N ASP A 444 -17.33 -28.61 -5.19
CA ASP A 444 -16.07 -28.39 -5.93
C ASP A 444 -15.35 -29.71 -6.26
N ALA A 445 -15.44 -30.71 -5.37
CA ALA A 445 -14.93 -32.07 -5.62
C ALA A 445 -15.79 -32.81 -6.66
N ALA A 446 -17.11 -32.86 -6.48
CA ALA A 446 -18.01 -33.53 -7.43
C ALA A 446 -17.92 -32.96 -8.85
N ALA A 447 -17.71 -31.65 -9.00
CA ALA A 447 -17.49 -31.00 -10.29
C ALA A 447 -16.16 -31.41 -10.95
N GLN A 448 -15.11 -31.68 -10.15
CA GLN A 448 -13.82 -32.19 -10.64
C GLN A 448 -13.91 -33.66 -11.06
N ASP A 449 -14.57 -34.50 -10.27
CA ASP A 449 -14.75 -35.93 -10.57
C ASP A 449 -15.65 -36.18 -11.79
N ALA A 450 -16.60 -35.28 -12.07
CA ALA A 450 -17.50 -35.37 -13.22
C ALA A 450 -16.83 -35.04 -14.57
N GLY A 451 -15.57 -34.57 -14.59
CA GLY A 451 -14.85 -34.22 -15.82
C GLY A 451 -15.48 -33.08 -16.62
N GLY A 452 -16.29 -32.24 -15.98
CA GLY A 452 -17.15 -31.25 -16.63
C GLY A 452 -16.40 -30.12 -17.31
N VAL A 453 -16.93 -29.66 -18.46
CA VAL A 453 -16.51 -28.40 -19.09
C VAL A 453 -16.87 -27.24 -18.15
N GLU A 454 -15.93 -26.34 -17.89
CA GLU A 454 -15.97 -25.32 -16.82
C GLU A 454 -17.12 -24.28 -16.92
N GLY A 455 -17.98 -24.37 -17.92
CA GLY A 455 -19.07 -23.43 -18.18
C GLY A 455 -20.41 -23.74 -17.50
N GLU A 456 -20.78 -25.01 -17.31
CA GLU A 456 -22.18 -25.39 -17.03
C GLU A 456 -22.50 -25.67 -15.55
N ILE A 457 -21.52 -25.98 -14.71
CA ILE A 457 -21.74 -26.34 -13.29
C ILE A 457 -21.73 -25.09 -12.38
N ARG A 458 -22.61 -24.11 -12.69
CA ARG A 458 -22.76 -22.86 -11.90
C ARG A 458 -24.02 -22.79 -11.01
N GLU A 459 -24.93 -23.77 -11.09
CA GLU A 459 -26.30 -23.65 -10.53
C GLU A 459 -26.69 -24.73 -9.49
N ALA A 460 -25.75 -25.39 -8.81
CA ALA A 460 -26.09 -26.42 -7.80
C ALA A 460 -26.33 -25.89 -6.37
N LEU A 461 -25.69 -24.77 -5.99
CA LEU A 461 -25.85 -24.13 -4.67
C LEU A 461 -26.41 -22.72 -4.86
N PRO A 462 -27.44 -22.31 -4.09
CA PRO A 462 -27.97 -20.96 -4.20
C PRO A 462 -26.88 -19.93 -3.84
N PRO A 463 -26.82 -18.79 -4.54
CA PRO A 463 -25.88 -17.73 -4.22
C PRO A 463 -26.16 -17.17 -2.81
N ILE A 464 -25.11 -16.79 -2.10
CA ILE A 464 -25.22 -16.04 -0.85
C ILE A 464 -25.76 -14.65 -1.18
N GLY A 465 -27.08 -14.50 -1.08
CA GLY A 465 -27.81 -13.26 -1.32
C GLY A 465 -27.68 -12.26 -0.15
N PRO A 466 -28.26 -11.05 -0.31
CA PRO A 466 -28.21 -10.01 0.71
C PRO A 466 -28.85 -10.47 2.03
N ASP A 467 -29.97 -11.19 1.98
CA ASP A 467 -30.72 -11.59 3.17
C ASP A 467 -30.09 -12.78 3.94
N SER A 468 -28.87 -13.20 3.56
CA SER A 468 -28.14 -14.26 4.24
C SER A 468 -27.52 -13.78 5.56
N LYS A 469 -27.64 -14.63 6.60
CA LYS A 469 -26.96 -14.46 7.89
C LYS A 469 -25.43 -14.51 7.80
N ILE A 470 -24.86 -15.06 6.73
CA ILE A 470 -23.41 -15.05 6.45
C ILE A 470 -23.13 -14.24 5.19
N ARG A 471 -22.15 -13.34 5.21
CA ARG A 471 -21.78 -12.51 4.06
C ARG A 471 -20.24 -12.49 3.89
N PRO A 472 -19.68 -13.25 2.93
CA PRO A 472 -18.25 -13.30 2.69
C PRO A 472 -17.73 -12.04 1.99
N ILE A 473 -16.58 -11.52 2.43
CA ILE A 473 -15.97 -10.29 1.90
C ILE A 473 -15.05 -10.60 0.71
N GLN A 474 -15.17 -9.83 -0.37
CA GLN A 474 -14.28 -9.89 -1.54
C GLN A 474 -12.96 -9.10 -1.32
N GLY A 475 -11.86 -9.55 -1.91
CA GLY A 475 -10.64 -8.74 -2.00
C GLY A 475 -10.84 -7.44 -2.79
N LYS A 476 -10.32 -6.32 -2.29
CA LYS A 476 -10.56 -4.96 -2.82
C LYS A 476 -9.96 -4.71 -4.22
N SER A 477 -8.86 -5.39 -4.54
CA SER A 477 -8.06 -5.19 -5.75
C SER A 477 -8.71 -5.66 -7.05
N TYR A 478 -9.82 -6.41 -6.97
CA TYR A 478 -10.43 -7.08 -8.12
C TYR A 478 -11.59 -6.30 -8.74
N LYS A 479 -11.92 -6.67 -9.99
CA LYS A 479 -13.11 -6.22 -10.69
C LYS A 479 -14.39 -6.67 -9.98
N PHE A 480 -15.40 -5.80 -9.97
CA PHE A 480 -16.71 -6.06 -9.38
C PHE A 480 -17.79 -5.17 -10.01
N PRO A 481 -19.07 -5.58 -10.08
CA PRO A 481 -20.14 -4.78 -10.69
C PRO A 481 -20.51 -3.47 -9.96
N ILE A 482 -19.99 -3.25 -8.74
CA ILE A 482 -20.16 -2.01 -7.96
C ILE A 482 -18.78 -1.37 -7.76
N GLY A 483 -18.66 -0.08 -8.09
CA GLY A 483 -17.40 0.66 -8.01
C GLY A 483 -16.89 0.87 -6.58
N ARG A 484 -15.62 1.26 -6.45
CA ARG A 484 -15.00 1.62 -5.16
C ARG A 484 -15.46 2.99 -4.66
N GLY A 485 -15.25 3.25 -3.36
CA GLY A 485 -15.46 4.54 -2.69
C GLY A 485 -16.92 4.95 -2.51
N VAL A 486 -17.19 5.73 -1.46
CA VAL A 486 -18.55 6.09 -1.01
C VAL A 486 -19.02 7.49 -1.46
N GLY A 487 -18.10 8.35 -1.89
CA GLY A 487 -18.37 9.71 -2.37
C GLY A 487 -18.32 10.80 -1.29
N MET A 488 -18.12 12.05 -1.73
CA MET A 488 -18.05 13.26 -0.89
C MET A 488 -19.31 13.47 -0.04
N HIS A 489 -20.49 13.22 -0.61
CA HIS A 489 -21.77 13.47 0.04
C HIS A 489 -21.97 12.50 1.22
N HIS A 490 -21.80 11.20 1.00
CA HIS A 490 -21.87 10.16 2.05
C HIS A 490 -21.05 10.49 3.30
N MET A 491 -19.85 11.08 3.15
CA MET A 491 -19.02 11.48 4.30
C MET A 491 -19.55 12.70 5.06
N ARG A 492 -20.29 13.61 4.41
CA ARG A 492 -20.96 14.75 5.08
C ARG A 492 -22.30 14.36 5.72
N GLU A 493 -23.00 13.40 5.12
CA GLU A 493 -24.20 12.82 5.71
C GLU A 493 -23.84 11.98 6.96
N LEU A 494 -22.66 11.34 6.97
CA LEU A 494 -22.13 10.63 8.13
C LEU A 494 -21.68 11.59 9.23
N ASP A 495 -21.01 12.68 8.87
CA ASP A 495 -20.65 13.77 9.80
C ASP A 495 -21.89 14.34 10.49
N ARG A 496 -22.98 14.58 9.74
CA ARG A 496 -24.25 14.97 10.34
C ARG A 496 -24.79 13.90 11.28
N HIS A 497 -24.79 12.62 10.91
CA HIS A 497 -25.23 11.54 11.79
C HIS A 497 -24.48 11.47 13.12
N ILE A 498 -23.17 11.73 13.09
CA ILE A 498 -22.32 11.75 14.29
C ILE A 498 -22.72 12.93 15.20
N HIS A 499 -22.98 14.11 14.65
CA HIS A 499 -23.55 15.24 15.40
C HIS A 499 -25.01 15.01 15.85
N ASP A 500 -25.86 14.37 15.04
CA ASP A 500 -27.25 14.04 15.37
C ASP A 500 -27.36 12.99 16.49
N VAL A 501 -26.30 12.20 16.72
CA VAL A 501 -26.19 11.22 17.83
C VAL A 501 -25.59 11.85 19.08
N PHE A 502 -24.40 12.46 18.99
CA PHE A 502 -23.62 12.92 20.15
C PHE A 502 -23.80 14.40 20.51
N GLY A 503 -24.42 15.21 19.64
CA GLY A 503 -24.57 16.66 19.84
C GLY A 503 -23.21 17.37 19.99
N ASP A 504 -23.14 18.29 20.96
CA ASP A 504 -21.95 19.11 21.25
C ASP A 504 -20.74 18.29 21.71
N ALA A 505 -20.95 17.06 22.22
CA ALA A 505 -19.86 16.18 22.64
C ALA A 505 -18.97 15.73 21.46
N ALA A 506 -19.51 15.68 20.23
CA ALA A 506 -18.73 15.45 19.01
C ALA A 506 -18.02 16.72 18.52
N THR A 507 -17.15 17.31 19.34
CA THR A 507 -16.36 18.48 18.95
C THR A 507 -15.24 18.10 17.97
N SER A 508 -15.27 18.61 16.73
CA SER A 508 -14.16 18.45 15.78
C SER A 508 -12.93 19.34 16.12
N PRO A 509 -11.69 18.93 15.78
CA PRO A 509 -10.52 19.79 15.90
C PRO A 509 -10.62 21.03 15.00
N ASP A 510 -10.27 22.20 15.53
CA ASP A 510 -10.40 23.47 14.82
C ASP A 510 -9.29 23.66 13.77
N MET A 511 -9.67 23.68 12.49
CA MET A 511 -8.74 23.78 11.36
C MET A 511 -9.03 25.02 10.50
N TYR A 512 -8.27 26.09 10.72
CA TYR A 512 -8.48 27.37 10.07
C TYR A 512 -7.68 27.52 8.78
N LEU A 513 -8.17 28.33 7.85
CA LEU A 513 -7.45 28.62 6.60
C LEU A 513 -6.12 29.34 6.86
N SER A 514 -5.04 28.74 6.37
CA SER A 514 -3.71 29.36 6.21
C SER A 514 -3.60 29.93 4.78
N THR A 515 -3.40 29.07 3.77
CA THR A 515 -3.14 29.48 2.38
C THR A 515 -4.12 28.88 1.38
N ARG A 516 -4.68 29.73 0.51
CA ARG A 516 -5.56 29.33 -0.60
C ARG A 516 -4.79 29.06 -1.88
N GLY A 517 -5.42 28.26 -2.76
CA GLY A 517 -5.32 28.51 -4.21
C GLY A 517 -3.96 28.26 -4.84
N PHE A 518 -3.26 27.20 -4.46
CA PHE A 518 -2.04 26.75 -5.13
C PHE A 518 -2.30 26.54 -6.64
N PRO A 519 -1.64 27.30 -7.55
CA PRO A 519 -1.93 27.21 -8.99
C PRO A 519 -1.61 25.81 -9.53
N ARG A 520 -2.62 25.12 -10.08
CA ARG A 520 -2.40 23.86 -10.82
C ARG A 520 -1.60 24.14 -12.09
N ASN A 521 -0.72 23.22 -12.47
CA ASN A 521 -0.12 23.20 -13.80
C ASN A 521 -1.24 22.97 -14.86
N ASP A 522 -1.10 23.47 -16.09
CA ASP A 522 -2.04 23.13 -17.16
C ASP A 522 -1.89 21.63 -17.52
N PRO A 523 -2.92 20.78 -17.37
CA PRO A 523 -2.83 19.38 -17.75
C PRO A 523 -2.57 19.15 -19.25
N LYS A 524 -2.81 20.17 -20.10
CA LYS A 524 -2.55 20.12 -21.55
C LYS A 524 -1.07 20.31 -21.90
N ASN A 525 -0.28 20.92 -21.03
CA ASN A 525 1.15 21.13 -21.22
C ASN A 525 1.95 20.74 -19.96
N PRO A 526 2.19 19.43 -19.73
CA PRO A 526 2.87 18.95 -18.54
C PRO A 526 4.40 19.08 -18.59
N LEU A 527 4.98 19.23 -19.79
CA LEU A 527 6.42 19.31 -20.04
C LEU A 527 7.01 20.69 -19.69
N PRO A 528 8.33 20.77 -19.39
CA PRO A 528 9.07 22.02 -19.42
C PRO A 528 9.08 22.65 -20.83
N ALA A 529 9.22 23.97 -20.91
CA ALA A 529 9.54 24.63 -22.19
C ALA A 529 10.99 24.29 -22.62
N PRO A 530 11.33 24.26 -23.92
CA PRO A 530 12.68 23.94 -24.38
C PRO A 530 13.78 24.81 -23.76
N THR A 531 13.53 26.10 -23.59
CA THR A 531 14.45 27.04 -22.91
C THR A 531 14.71 26.67 -21.45
N GLU A 532 13.73 26.07 -20.76
CA GLU A 532 13.88 25.59 -19.39
C GLU A 532 14.70 24.30 -19.32
N VAL A 533 14.59 23.42 -20.32
CA VAL A 533 15.50 22.28 -20.46
C VAL A 533 16.94 22.79 -20.57
N THR A 534 17.22 23.74 -21.46
CA THR A 534 18.57 24.33 -21.62
C THR A 534 19.05 25.06 -20.36
N ARG A 535 18.17 25.80 -19.67
CA ARG A 535 18.47 26.46 -18.38
C ARG A 535 18.87 25.44 -17.31
N SER A 536 18.17 24.31 -17.24
CA SER A 536 18.44 23.24 -16.29
C SER A 536 19.70 22.44 -16.63
N LEU A 537 19.96 22.14 -17.90
CA LEU A 537 21.21 21.49 -18.36
C LEU A 537 22.45 22.31 -17.97
N THR A 538 22.43 23.61 -18.30
CA THR A 538 23.50 24.55 -17.95
C THR A 538 23.74 24.59 -16.44
N SER A 539 22.66 24.62 -15.64
CA SER A 539 22.73 24.65 -14.18
C SER A 539 23.24 23.34 -13.57
N MET A 540 23.15 22.22 -14.30
CA MET A 540 23.75 20.92 -13.96
C MET A 540 25.17 20.72 -14.52
N GLY A 541 25.74 21.70 -15.22
CA GLY A 541 27.06 21.60 -15.84
C GLY A 541 27.11 20.72 -17.10
N TYR A 542 26.00 20.61 -17.83
CA TYR A 542 25.95 19.99 -19.16
C TYR A 542 25.76 21.05 -20.25
N GLU A 543 26.49 20.90 -21.34
CA GLU A 543 26.42 21.75 -22.55
C GLU A 543 25.38 21.21 -23.55
N HIS A 544 25.15 19.89 -23.54
CA HIS A 544 24.31 19.19 -24.52
C HIS A 544 23.49 18.06 -23.90
N LEU A 545 22.27 17.85 -24.39
CA LEU A 545 21.42 16.68 -24.10
C LEU A 545 21.18 15.87 -25.37
N ARG A 546 21.55 14.59 -25.32
CA ARG A 546 21.30 13.60 -26.38
C ARG A 546 20.24 12.60 -25.92
N ILE A 547 19.04 12.71 -26.47
CA ILE A 547 17.96 11.73 -26.29
C ILE A 547 18.16 10.58 -27.30
N VAL A 548 18.09 9.33 -26.84
CA VAL A 548 18.25 8.14 -27.69
C VAL A 548 16.96 7.34 -27.68
N CYS A 549 16.25 7.38 -28.80
CA CYS A 549 14.97 6.71 -29.05
C CYS A 549 15.22 5.29 -29.58
N LEU A 550 15.11 4.29 -28.70
CA LEU A 550 15.22 2.87 -29.05
C LEU A 550 13.84 2.27 -29.35
N TRP A 551 13.63 1.84 -30.59
CA TRP A 551 12.33 1.38 -31.07
C TRP A 551 12.43 0.01 -31.76
N SER A 552 11.29 -0.68 -31.88
CA SER A 552 11.14 -1.97 -32.55
C SER A 552 9.97 -1.97 -33.55
N LYS A 553 8.91 -1.19 -33.28
CA LYS A 553 7.70 -1.06 -34.13
C LYS A 553 7.58 0.38 -34.67
N ASP A 554 7.27 0.51 -35.96
CA ASP A 554 7.17 1.82 -36.63
C ASP A 554 6.09 2.73 -36.03
N GLU A 555 5.02 2.17 -35.48
CA GLU A 555 4.01 2.92 -34.73
C GLU A 555 4.63 3.59 -33.50
N ASN A 556 5.52 2.91 -32.78
CA ASN A 556 6.19 3.47 -31.60
C ASN A 556 7.28 4.48 -31.99
N ARG A 557 7.99 4.29 -33.11
CA ARG A 557 8.85 5.33 -33.71
C ARG A 557 8.05 6.61 -34.00
N THR A 558 6.90 6.48 -34.66
CA THR A 558 6.01 7.60 -35.01
C THR A 558 5.46 8.30 -33.77
N ARG A 559 5.12 7.55 -32.71
CA ARG A 559 4.68 8.11 -31.42
C ARG A 559 5.79 8.87 -30.71
N MET A 560 7.03 8.39 -30.75
CA MET A 560 8.20 9.09 -30.21
C MET A 560 8.48 10.40 -30.98
N ILE A 561 8.45 10.36 -32.32
CA ILE A 561 8.58 11.55 -33.18
C ILE A 561 7.53 12.60 -32.80
N ASN A 562 6.24 12.23 -32.83
CA ASN A 562 5.15 13.14 -32.49
C ASN A 562 5.27 13.71 -31.07
N GLY A 563 5.71 12.90 -30.10
CA GLY A 563 5.94 13.35 -28.73
C GLY A 563 7.08 14.37 -28.58
N LEU A 564 8.12 14.29 -29.41
CA LEU A 564 9.21 15.29 -29.44
C LEU A 564 8.81 16.55 -30.20
N CYS A 565 8.05 16.42 -31.30
CA CYS A 565 7.43 17.58 -31.98
C CYS A 565 6.56 18.38 -31.02
N ASP A 566 5.69 17.70 -30.26
CA ASP A 566 4.84 18.30 -29.23
C ASP A 566 5.64 18.96 -28.08
N ALA A 567 6.78 18.38 -27.70
CA ALA A 567 7.65 18.87 -26.62
C ALA A 567 8.44 20.12 -27.03
N TYR A 568 9.03 20.11 -28.22
CA TYR A 568 9.92 21.14 -28.73
C TYR A 568 9.23 22.16 -29.66
N SER A 569 7.90 22.08 -29.76
CA SER A 569 7.07 22.93 -30.64
C SER A 569 7.48 22.89 -32.12
N LEU A 570 7.98 21.74 -32.56
CA LEU A 570 8.46 21.52 -33.93
C LEU A 570 7.32 20.99 -34.83
N PRO A 571 7.30 21.31 -36.14
CA PRO A 571 6.36 20.69 -37.09
C PRO A 571 6.53 19.17 -37.13
N ALA A 572 5.42 18.42 -37.21
CA ALA A 572 5.46 16.95 -37.28
C ALA A 572 6.28 16.39 -38.46
N THR A 573 6.43 17.17 -39.52
CA THR A 573 7.23 16.85 -40.72
C THR A 573 8.71 17.27 -40.64
N SER A 574 9.14 17.91 -39.54
CA SER A 574 10.50 18.47 -39.42
C SER A 574 11.56 17.46 -38.95
N ILE A 575 11.15 16.38 -38.27
CA ILE A 575 12.04 15.38 -37.69
C ILE A 575 11.65 13.95 -38.09
N ASP A 576 12.00 13.56 -39.32
CA ASP A 576 12.04 12.14 -39.75
C ASP A 576 13.49 11.65 -39.92
N PRO A 577 14.22 11.37 -38.82
CA PRO A 577 15.64 11.04 -38.87
C PRO A 577 15.92 9.66 -39.46
N ALA A 578 16.92 9.59 -40.33
CA ALA A 578 17.55 8.33 -40.72
C ALA A 578 18.16 7.63 -39.50
N ASP A 579 18.14 6.29 -39.50
CA ASP A 579 18.52 5.50 -38.32
C ASP A 579 19.99 5.73 -37.92
N GLY A 580 20.23 5.93 -36.62
CA GLY A 580 21.54 6.28 -36.06
C GLY A 580 22.00 7.73 -36.25
N VAL A 581 21.26 8.57 -37.00
CA VAL A 581 21.66 9.96 -37.27
C VAL A 581 21.12 10.92 -36.19
N PRO A 582 21.97 11.76 -35.57
CA PRO A 582 21.51 12.82 -34.67
C PRO A 582 20.79 13.95 -35.41
N VAL A 583 19.71 14.45 -34.83
CA VAL A 583 18.95 15.61 -35.32
C VAL A 583 18.72 16.60 -34.15
N PRO A 584 18.94 17.92 -34.35
CA PRO A 584 18.69 18.92 -33.31
C PRO A 584 17.20 19.09 -33.00
N LEU A 585 16.91 19.39 -31.74
CA LEU A 585 15.57 19.67 -31.20
C LEU A 585 15.46 21.09 -30.62
N GLN A 586 16.54 21.62 -30.06
CA GLN A 586 16.63 23.00 -29.54
C GLN A 586 18.06 23.50 -29.73
N ASP A 587 18.28 24.18 -30.85
CA ASP A 587 19.61 24.62 -31.30
C ASP A 587 20.63 23.46 -31.24
N ASP A 588 21.90 23.75 -30.98
CA ASP A 588 22.92 22.73 -30.70
C ASP A 588 22.87 22.19 -29.24
N THR A 589 21.89 22.58 -28.42
CA THR A 589 21.81 22.18 -26.99
C THR A 589 20.97 20.91 -26.76
N VAL A 590 19.90 20.79 -27.56
CA VAL A 590 18.94 19.71 -27.79
C VAL A 590 19.24 18.72 -28.93
N SER A 591 19.54 17.43 -28.77
CA SER A 591 19.47 16.48 -29.90
C SER A 591 18.74 15.17 -29.60
N VAL A 592 18.27 14.52 -30.66
CA VAL A 592 17.74 13.15 -30.64
C VAL A 592 18.43 12.26 -31.67
N VAL A 593 18.66 11.00 -31.30
CA VAL A 593 19.05 9.90 -32.20
C VAL A 593 17.97 8.82 -32.13
N PHE A 594 17.47 8.36 -33.27
CA PHE A 594 16.57 7.20 -33.34
C PHE A 594 17.36 5.96 -33.79
N HIS A 595 17.10 4.81 -33.17
CA HIS A 595 17.74 3.55 -33.55
C HIS A 595 16.83 2.33 -33.41
N HIS A 596 16.73 1.52 -34.47
CA HIS A 596 16.00 0.26 -34.49
C HIS A 596 16.76 -0.81 -33.69
N ALA A 597 16.22 -1.19 -32.53
CA ALA A 597 16.89 -2.05 -31.55
C ALA A 597 16.08 -3.31 -31.15
N PRO A 598 15.42 -4.04 -32.08
CA PRO A 598 14.46 -5.10 -31.74
C PRO A 598 15.05 -6.22 -30.86
N ALA A 599 16.31 -6.62 -31.11
CA ALA A 599 16.96 -7.68 -30.32
C ALA A 599 17.26 -7.28 -28.86
N PHE A 600 17.41 -5.97 -28.59
CA PHE A 600 17.56 -5.45 -27.23
C PHE A 600 16.19 -5.37 -26.51
N LEU A 601 15.14 -4.99 -27.24
CA LEU A 601 13.81 -4.68 -26.72
C LEU A 601 12.87 -5.89 -26.59
N ALA A 602 13.08 -6.97 -27.36
CA ALA A 602 12.26 -8.18 -27.32
C ALA A 602 12.36 -8.92 -25.97
N HIS A 603 11.27 -9.53 -25.49
CA HIS A 603 11.30 -10.34 -24.26
C HIS A 603 12.19 -11.59 -24.42
N GLY A 604 13.00 -11.93 -23.41
CA GLY A 604 13.90 -13.10 -23.47
C GLY A 604 15.06 -13.12 -22.47
N PRO A 605 15.98 -14.11 -22.59
CA PRO A 605 17.11 -14.27 -21.67
C PRO A 605 18.13 -13.12 -21.75
N ALA A 606 18.63 -12.66 -20.61
CA ALA A 606 19.62 -11.56 -20.54
C ALA A 606 20.98 -11.85 -21.19
N LYS A 607 21.28 -13.10 -21.57
CA LYS A 607 22.61 -13.51 -22.05
C LYS A 607 22.91 -12.87 -23.41
N GLY A 608 23.88 -11.95 -23.43
CA GLY A 608 24.33 -11.24 -24.64
C GLY A 608 23.74 -9.85 -24.80
N ARG A 609 22.64 -9.51 -24.10
CA ARG A 609 21.94 -8.22 -24.23
C ARG A 609 22.80 -6.99 -23.93
N ALA A 610 23.83 -7.14 -23.10
CA ALA A 610 24.81 -6.07 -22.85
C ALA A 610 25.62 -5.68 -24.11
N ARG A 611 25.98 -6.64 -24.97
CA ARG A 611 26.77 -6.38 -26.18
C ARG A 611 26.01 -5.53 -27.20
N LEU A 612 24.71 -5.77 -27.31
CA LEU A 612 23.78 -4.95 -28.11
C LEU A 612 23.71 -3.48 -27.66
N VAL A 613 24.23 -3.15 -26.46
CA VAL A 613 24.37 -1.78 -25.94
C VAL A 613 25.82 -1.29 -26.04
N ASP A 614 26.80 -2.18 -25.90
CA ASP A 614 28.24 -1.89 -26.13
C ASP A 614 28.52 -1.43 -27.58
N GLU A 615 27.76 -1.96 -28.53
CA GLU A 615 27.89 -1.72 -29.98
C GLU A 615 27.30 -0.37 -30.44
N LEU A 616 26.54 0.34 -29.60
CA LEU A 616 25.84 1.58 -29.97
C LEU A 616 26.68 2.84 -29.70
N PRO A 617 27.18 3.55 -30.73
CA PRO A 617 28.15 4.64 -30.53
C PRO A 617 27.53 5.88 -29.86
N PHE A 618 26.27 6.20 -30.14
CA PHE A 618 25.55 7.36 -29.59
C PHE A 618 25.24 7.24 -28.08
N LEU A 619 25.34 6.04 -27.50
CA LEU A 619 25.25 5.83 -26.04
C LEU A 619 26.58 6.14 -25.31
N ARG A 620 27.62 6.58 -26.00
CA ARG A 620 28.85 7.05 -25.35
C ARG A 620 28.59 8.42 -24.71
N ARG A 621 28.94 8.54 -23.43
CA ARG A 621 28.90 9.81 -22.70
C ARG A 621 30.17 10.61 -22.99
N GLU A 622 30.09 11.50 -23.96
CA GLU A 622 31.11 12.53 -24.20
C GLU A 622 31.15 13.55 -23.03
N PRO A 623 32.29 14.23 -22.77
CA PRO A 623 32.35 15.37 -21.85
C PRO A 623 31.29 16.42 -22.20
N GLY A 624 30.74 17.11 -21.20
CA GLY A 624 29.65 18.08 -21.38
C GLY A 624 28.29 17.48 -21.80
N THR A 625 28.23 16.24 -22.26
CA THR A 625 27.02 15.63 -22.82
C THR A 625 26.28 14.76 -21.81
N LEU A 626 25.00 15.08 -21.60
CA LEU A 626 24.03 14.24 -20.94
C LEU A 626 23.36 13.30 -21.95
N VAL A 627 23.41 11.98 -21.70
CA VAL A 627 22.75 10.97 -22.53
C VAL A 627 21.55 10.38 -21.78
N ALA A 628 20.43 10.20 -22.48
CA ALA A 628 19.18 9.69 -21.93
C ALA A 628 18.52 8.71 -22.92
N VAL A 629 17.91 7.62 -22.45
CA VAL A 629 17.24 6.64 -23.32
C VAL A 629 15.72 6.71 -23.17
N TRP A 630 15.02 6.82 -24.30
CA TRP A 630 13.58 6.58 -24.41
C TRP A 630 13.38 5.28 -25.19
N ALA A 631 12.83 4.25 -24.58
CA ALA A 631 12.76 2.91 -25.17
C ALA A 631 11.32 2.39 -25.28
N GLU A 632 11.03 1.64 -26.34
CA GLU A 632 9.78 0.88 -26.46
C GLU A 632 9.72 -0.30 -25.47
N THR A 633 8.50 -0.70 -25.07
CA THR A 633 8.26 -1.99 -24.42
C THR A 633 6.92 -2.58 -24.82
N GLU A 634 6.92 -3.87 -25.15
CA GLU A 634 5.71 -4.65 -25.48
C GLU A 634 4.88 -5.03 -24.24
N TYR A 635 5.29 -4.58 -23.05
CA TYR A 635 4.79 -5.10 -21.77
C TYR A 635 3.32 -4.74 -21.50
N THR A 636 2.43 -5.65 -21.89
CA THR A 636 1.01 -5.65 -21.59
C THR A 636 0.72 -6.23 -20.20
N ALA A 637 0.99 -5.45 -19.15
CA ALA A 637 0.30 -5.64 -17.89
C ALA A 637 -1.22 -5.45 -18.10
N GLU A 638 -1.94 -6.56 -18.14
CA GLU A 638 -3.34 -6.62 -17.72
C GLU A 638 -3.42 -6.05 -16.30
N SER A 639 -4.29 -5.07 -16.07
CA SER A 639 -4.45 -4.53 -14.73
C SER A 639 -5.26 -5.53 -13.90
N ILE A 640 -4.87 -5.76 -12.64
CA ILE A 640 -5.64 -6.62 -11.74
C ILE A 640 -7.06 -6.06 -11.51
N GLU A 641 -7.27 -4.78 -11.78
CA GLU A 641 -8.58 -4.10 -11.73
C GLU A 641 -9.49 -4.47 -12.93
N ASP A 642 -8.91 -4.92 -14.05
CA ASP A 642 -9.62 -5.48 -15.19
C ASP A 642 -9.91 -6.99 -15.03
N THR A 643 -9.22 -7.66 -14.11
CA THR A 643 -9.30 -9.10 -13.79
C THR A 643 -10.27 -9.39 -12.63
N THR A 644 -10.99 -10.51 -12.66
CA THR A 644 -11.75 -10.99 -11.49
C THR A 644 -10.85 -11.71 -10.47
N GLU A 645 -11.34 -11.93 -9.25
CA GLU A 645 -10.55 -12.69 -8.25
C GLU A 645 -10.38 -14.17 -8.62
N GLU A 646 -11.34 -14.72 -9.38
CA GLU A 646 -11.34 -16.11 -9.86
C GLU A 646 -10.26 -16.29 -10.95
N GLU A 647 -10.36 -15.51 -12.03
CA GLU A 647 -9.32 -15.41 -13.08
C GLU A 647 -7.93 -15.17 -12.49
N ALA A 648 -7.81 -14.24 -11.53
CA ALA A 648 -6.54 -13.93 -10.89
C ALA A 648 -6.02 -15.09 -10.01
N ALA A 649 -6.89 -15.92 -9.44
CA ALA A 649 -6.52 -17.08 -8.63
C ALA A 649 -6.16 -18.31 -9.47
N GLU A 650 -6.81 -18.53 -10.61
CA GLU A 650 -6.33 -19.49 -11.62
C GLU A 650 -4.94 -19.07 -12.13
N ASN A 651 -4.77 -17.80 -12.49
CA ASN A 651 -3.48 -17.21 -12.84
C ASN A 651 -2.43 -17.26 -11.71
N ARG A 652 -2.80 -17.51 -10.43
CA ARG A 652 -1.82 -17.76 -9.36
C ARG A 652 -1.14 -19.14 -9.49
N ARG A 653 -1.73 -20.13 -10.18
CA ARG A 653 -1.03 -21.37 -10.55
C ARG A 653 0.14 -21.05 -11.49
N ASP A 654 -0.12 -20.15 -12.44
CA ASP A 654 0.87 -19.60 -13.37
C ASP A 654 1.83 -18.57 -12.77
N ARG A 655 1.75 -18.28 -11.45
CA ARG A 655 2.69 -17.35 -10.80
C ARG A 655 4.15 -17.85 -10.81
N ARG A 656 4.38 -19.17 -10.97
CA ARG A 656 5.71 -19.74 -11.27
C ARG A 656 6.19 -19.44 -12.69
N GLN A 657 5.28 -19.26 -13.64
CA GLN A 657 5.57 -18.86 -15.00
C GLN A 657 5.75 -17.34 -15.07
N ARG A 658 4.90 -16.55 -14.40
CA ARG A 658 5.09 -15.08 -14.28
C ARG A 658 6.44 -14.72 -13.63
N ALA A 659 6.85 -15.41 -12.57
CA ALA A 659 8.18 -15.22 -11.96
C ALA A 659 9.36 -15.62 -12.88
N LYS A 660 9.15 -16.46 -13.90
CA LYS A 660 10.12 -16.65 -15.00
C LYS A 660 10.05 -15.50 -16.00
N ASN A 661 8.86 -15.06 -16.35
CA ASN A 661 8.63 -13.98 -17.31
C ASN A 661 9.28 -12.66 -16.84
N ASP A 662 9.16 -12.34 -15.55
CA ASP A 662 9.75 -11.14 -14.92
C ASP A 662 11.29 -11.10 -15.07
N ASP A 663 11.97 -12.25 -14.95
CA ASP A 663 13.42 -12.37 -15.18
C ASP A 663 13.79 -12.41 -16.68
N THR A 664 12.82 -12.58 -17.58
CA THR A 664 12.97 -12.41 -19.04
C THR A 664 12.47 -11.06 -19.58
N ASP A 665 11.97 -10.17 -18.72
CA ASP A 665 11.42 -8.88 -19.14
C ASP A 665 12.53 -7.93 -19.63
N ALA A 666 12.42 -7.52 -20.89
CA ALA A 666 13.35 -6.60 -21.53
C ALA A 666 13.34 -5.20 -20.89
N LYS A 667 12.23 -4.76 -20.30
CA LYS A 667 12.14 -3.47 -19.60
C LYS A 667 13.06 -3.44 -18.38
N TYR A 668 12.94 -4.43 -17.49
CA TYR A 668 13.73 -4.47 -16.26
C TYR A 668 15.19 -4.85 -16.50
N GLN A 669 15.48 -5.74 -17.46
CA GLN A 669 16.85 -6.03 -17.86
C GLN A 669 17.51 -4.83 -18.56
N GLY A 670 16.81 -4.22 -19.53
CA GLY A 670 17.31 -3.11 -20.33
C GLY A 670 17.59 -1.87 -19.48
N ARG A 671 16.65 -1.49 -18.59
CA ARG A 671 16.87 -0.41 -17.62
C ARG A 671 18.15 -0.61 -16.80
N ARG A 672 18.45 -1.85 -16.37
CA ARG A 672 19.69 -2.16 -15.65
C ARG A 672 20.93 -2.06 -16.53
N ILE A 673 20.89 -2.60 -17.74
CA ILE A 673 22.06 -2.60 -18.66
C ILE A 673 22.41 -1.16 -19.07
N ILE A 674 21.41 -0.32 -19.33
CA ILE A 674 21.59 1.11 -19.60
C ILE A 674 22.09 1.84 -18.34
N ALA A 675 21.54 1.55 -17.17
CA ALA A 675 22.03 2.08 -15.90
C ALA A 675 23.50 1.73 -15.60
N GLN A 676 23.96 0.53 -16.00
CA GLN A 676 25.37 0.11 -15.91
C GLN A 676 26.31 0.89 -16.84
N LYS A 677 25.79 1.65 -17.83
CA LYS A 677 26.53 2.67 -18.59
C LYS A 677 26.52 4.06 -17.93
N GLY A 678 25.90 4.21 -16.77
CA GLY A 678 25.67 5.49 -16.13
C GLY A 678 24.61 6.33 -16.86
N ILE A 679 23.64 5.70 -17.53
CA ILE A 679 22.59 6.35 -18.33
C ILE A 679 21.23 6.00 -17.72
N VAL A 680 20.28 6.93 -17.76
CA VAL A 680 18.89 6.68 -17.31
C VAL A 680 17.99 6.33 -18.50
N SER A 681 17.00 5.49 -18.27
CA SER A 681 16.06 5.01 -19.31
C SER A 681 14.60 5.06 -18.85
N GLN A 682 13.75 5.66 -19.67
CA GLN A 682 12.29 5.59 -19.52
C GLN A 682 11.65 4.85 -20.70
N TYR A 683 10.51 4.20 -20.44
CA TYR A 683 9.89 3.27 -21.38
C TYR A 683 8.48 3.71 -21.77
N ILE A 684 8.19 3.75 -23.09
CA ILE A 684 6.86 3.89 -23.66
C ILE A 684 6.27 2.50 -23.94
N ALA A 685 5.05 2.24 -23.47
CA ALA A 685 4.33 0.99 -23.74
C ALA A 685 3.49 1.11 -25.02
N ASP A 686 3.22 -0.02 -25.67
CA ASP A 686 2.30 -0.12 -26.83
C ASP A 686 0.96 0.59 -26.60
N MET A 687 0.46 1.27 -27.64
CA MET A 687 -0.80 2.02 -27.56
C MET A 687 -1.96 1.06 -27.30
N LYS A 688 -2.50 1.09 -26.07
CA LYS A 688 -3.65 0.26 -25.68
C LYS A 688 -4.85 0.57 -26.58
N GLN A 689 -5.23 -0.38 -27.45
CA GLN A 689 -6.42 -0.29 -28.30
C GLN A 689 -7.71 -0.33 -27.46
N THR A 690 -8.08 0.79 -26.84
CA THR A 690 -9.35 0.93 -26.14
C THR A 690 -10.50 0.85 -27.13
N LYS A 691 -11.38 -0.15 -26.96
CA LYS A 691 -12.56 -0.35 -27.83
C LYS A 691 -13.42 0.93 -27.84
N ARG A 692 -13.39 1.63 -28.99
CA ARG A 692 -14.01 2.94 -29.26
C ARG A 692 -13.39 4.14 -28.53
N LYS A 693 -12.27 4.65 -29.06
CA LYS A 693 -12.15 6.07 -29.44
C LYS A 693 -11.12 6.27 -30.56
N ARG A 694 -11.60 6.45 -31.79
CA ARG A 694 -10.85 7.15 -32.87
C ARG A 694 -11.19 8.64 -32.73
N ASP A 695 -10.55 9.31 -31.80
CA ASP A 695 -10.61 10.77 -31.65
C ASP A 695 -9.20 11.35 -31.76
N GLN A 696 -9.08 12.56 -32.31
CA GLN A 696 -7.81 13.22 -32.65
C GLN A 696 -7.11 13.85 -31.42
N GLY A 697 -6.92 13.06 -30.35
CA GLY A 697 -6.25 13.50 -29.12
C GLY A 697 -4.73 13.29 -29.13
N LYS A 698 -3.98 14.14 -28.40
CA LYS A 698 -2.56 13.93 -28.11
C LYS A 698 -2.31 12.54 -27.48
N ASP A 699 -1.19 11.91 -27.80
CA ASP A 699 -0.78 10.66 -27.14
C ASP A 699 -0.27 10.95 -25.73
N HIS A 700 -1.16 10.81 -24.75
CA HIS A 700 -0.85 11.01 -23.35
C HIS A 700 0.17 9.99 -22.82
N GLN A 701 0.24 8.77 -23.37
CA GLN A 701 1.22 7.76 -22.92
C GLN A 701 2.63 8.12 -23.37
N ALA A 702 2.79 8.55 -24.63
CA ALA A 702 4.05 9.11 -25.11
C ALA A 702 4.45 10.32 -24.27
N LEU A 703 3.57 11.31 -24.16
CA LEU A 703 3.79 12.57 -23.46
C LEU A 703 4.21 12.37 -21.99
N TYR A 704 3.48 11.57 -21.21
CA TYR A 704 3.86 11.32 -19.82
C TYR A 704 5.13 10.47 -19.67
N SER A 705 5.45 9.57 -20.61
CA SER A 705 6.74 8.87 -20.59
C SER A 705 7.93 9.78 -20.90
N LEU A 706 7.75 10.82 -21.73
CA LEU A 706 8.76 11.86 -21.97
C LEU A 706 8.89 12.81 -20.76
N VAL A 707 7.79 13.13 -20.08
CA VAL A 707 7.78 13.86 -18.80
C VAL A 707 8.57 13.10 -17.71
N ASP A 708 8.34 11.79 -17.55
CA ASP A 708 9.13 10.96 -16.64
C ASP A 708 10.62 10.89 -17.04
N LEU A 709 10.94 10.91 -18.34
CA LEU A 709 12.33 10.95 -18.79
C LEU A 709 13.02 12.25 -18.32
N HIS A 710 12.38 13.41 -18.53
CA HIS A 710 12.87 14.71 -18.07
C HIS A 710 13.11 14.73 -16.55
N ARG A 711 12.17 14.19 -15.76
CA ARG A 711 12.36 13.97 -14.32
C ARG A 711 13.58 13.09 -14.04
N ASN A 712 13.72 11.96 -14.72
CA ASN A 712 14.79 11.00 -14.47
C ASN A 712 16.20 11.52 -14.84
N ILE A 713 16.30 12.45 -15.80
CA ILE A 713 17.57 13.15 -16.09
C ILE A 713 17.80 14.38 -15.19
N GLY A 714 16.82 14.76 -14.36
CA GLY A 714 16.94 15.84 -13.38
C GLY A 714 16.54 17.24 -13.87
N ILE A 715 15.84 17.36 -15.00
CA ILE A 715 15.37 18.68 -15.48
C ILE A 715 14.34 19.24 -14.50
N LEU A 716 14.55 20.50 -14.10
CA LEU A 716 13.65 21.35 -13.34
C LEU A 716 13.35 22.63 -14.14
N ASP A 717 12.27 23.32 -13.78
CA ASP A 717 11.82 24.55 -14.44
C ASP A 717 11.24 25.56 -13.42
N GLU A 718 10.83 26.73 -13.94
CA GLU A 718 10.18 27.86 -13.28
C GLU A 718 9.06 27.51 -12.29
N ARG A 719 8.47 26.31 -12.37
CA ARG A 719 7.49 25.83 -11.40
C ARG A 719 8.09 25.72 -9.99
N ILE A 720 9.40 25.47 -9.88
CA ILE A 720 10.13 25.45 -8.60
C ILE A 720 10.40 26.86 -8.09
N ASP A 721 10.88 27.76 -8.95
CA ASP A 721 11.14 29.18 -8.63
C ASP A 721 9.88 29.86 -8.08
N THR A 722 8.70 29.52 -8.63
CA THR A 722 7.39 30.03 -8.17
C THR A 722 6.85 29.35 -6.90
N ALA A 723 7.49 28.28 -6.40
CA ALA A 723 7.17 27.67 -5.10
C ALA A 723 8.01 28.25 -3.96
N LEU A 724 9.31 28.43 -4.22
CA LEU A 724 10.33 28.80 -3.23
C LEU A 724 10.58 30.32 -3.23
N ILE A 725 9.58 31.06 -2.75
CA ILE A 725 9.54 32.53 -2.77
C ILE A 725 9.62 33.21 -1.39
N ASP A 726 9.46 32.46 -0.29
CA ASP A 726 9.44 33.01 1.08
C ASP A 726 10.78 32.74 1.79
N PRO A 727 11.32 33.71 2.55
CA PRO A 727 12.57 33.53 3.30
C PRO A 727 12.38 32.59 4.50
N ILE A 728 13.42 31.83 4.84
CA ILE A 728 13.40 30.82 5.90
C ILE A 728 14.31 31.29 7.03
N GLY A 729 13.72 31.92 8.04
CA GLY A 729 14.45 32.61 9.10
C GLY A 729 15.34 33.72 8.53
N ALA A 730 16.64 33.69 8.85
CA ALA A 730 17.62 34.65 8.33
C ALA A 730 18.00 34.41 6.84
N HIS A 731 17.53 33.32 6.21
CA HIS A 731 17.96 32.93 4.87
C HIS A 731 16.97 33.36 3.78
N ALA A 732 17.50 33.85 2.65
CA ALA A 732 16.72 34.07 1.44
C ALA A 732 16.14 32.73 0.91
N PRO A 733 15.08 32.74 0.07
CA PRO A 733 14.46 31.51 -0.44
C PRO A 733 15.45 30.60 -1.19
N HIS A 734 16.36 31.21 -1.96
CA HIS A 734 17.44 30.54 -2.68
C HIS A 734 18.70 30.28 -1.82
N GLY A 735 18.62 30.49 -0.50
CA GLY A 735 19.71 30.27 0.46
C GLY A 735 19.63 28.96 1.24
N VAL A 736 18.66 28.10 0.94
CA VAL A 736 18.39 26.84 1.67
C VAL A 736 18.15 25.70 0.68
N ALA A 737 18.68 24.51 0.97
CA ALA A 737 18.40 23.28 0.23
C ALA A 737 17.31 22.42 0.91
N HIS A 738 16.55 21.65 0.12
CA HIS A 738 15.46 20.81 0.63
C HIS A 738 15.71 19.32 0.37
N VAL A 739 15.88 18.53 1.43
CA VAL A 739 16.30 17.12 1.37
C VAL A 739 15.13 16.20 1.68
N GLY A 740 14.78 15.32 0.76
CA GLY A 740 13.75 14.29 0.94
C GLY A 740 14.38 12.94 1.22
N ILE A 741 13.93 12.23 2.25
CA ILE A 741 14.45 10.91 2.62
C ILE A 741 13.32 9.88 2.58
N HIS A 742 13.46 8.89 1.70
CA HIS A 742 12.54 7.76 1.54
C HIS A 742 13.18 6.48 2.07
N VAL A 743 12.44 5.73 2.88
CA VAL A 743 12.87 4.45 3.47
C VAL A 743 11.75 3.43 3.30
N ARG A 744 12.09 2.21 2.86
CA ARG A 744 11.11 1.13 2.66
C ARG A 744 11.69 -0.24 3.00
N ARG A 745 10.98 -1.00 3.85
CA ARG A 745 11.20 -2.44 4.06
C ARG A 745 10.45 -3.24 2.98
N GLN A 746 11.10 -4.24 2.39
CA GLN A 746 10.53 -5.17 1.41
C GLN A 746 10.72 -6.60 1.91
N SER A 747 9.75 -7.10 2.67
CA SER A 747 9.62 -8.52 2.97
C SER A 747 9.19 -9.30 1.72
N LYS A 748 9.53 -10.59 1.68
CA LYS A 748 8.83 -11.59 0.86
C LYS A 748 8.03 -12.48 1.80
N GLN A 749 6.88 -12.99 1.35
CA GLN A 749 6.10 -14.01 2.09
C GLN A 749 6.77 -15.41 2.10
N HIS A 750 8.07 -15.51 1.79
CA HIS A 750 8.79 -16.78 1.66
C HIS A 750 9.79 -16.95 2.82
N PRO A 751 9.65 -17.96 3.72
CA PRO A 751 10.44 -18.11 4.95
C PRO A 751 11.94 -18.45 4.81
N ARG A 752 12.61 -17.93 3.77
CA ARG A 752 14.05 -18.16 3.48
C ARG A 752 14.77 -16.95 2.89
N GLU A 753 14.08 -15.84 2.62
CA GLU A 753 14.70 -14.63 2.08
C GLU A 753 14.59 -13.47 3.08
N LYS A 754 15.75 -12.95 3.51
CA LYS A 754 15.84 -11.79 4.41
C LYS A 754 15.15 -10.57 3.78
N ALA A 755 14.33 -9.87 4.55
CA ALA A 755 13.59 -8.69 4.10
C ALA A 755 14.56 -7.56 3.70
N LYS A 756 14.50 -7.12 2.44
CA LYS A 756 15.37 -6.07 1.89
C LYS A 756 14.98 -4.70 2.47
N ILE A 757 15.94 -3.79 2.60
CA ILE A 757 15.68 -2.37 2.88
C ILE A 757 16.11 -1.55 1.67
N CYS A 758 15.33 -0.52 1.35
CA CYS A 758 15.73 0.56 0.47
C CYS A 758 15.78 1.88 1.25
N ILE A 759 16.80 2.70 0.97
CA ILE A 759 16.96 4.08 1.44
C ILE A 759 17.41 4.93 0.24
N THR A 760 16.67 5.96 -0.08
CA THR A 760 17.03 6.94 -1.11
C THR A 760 16.84 8.34 -0.55
N ALA A 761 17.77 9.23 -0.87
CA ALA A 761 17.68 10.62 -0.48
C ALA A 761 17.90 11.53 -1.70
N VAL A 762 17.16 12.63 -1.79
CA VAL A 762 17.28 13.61 -2.87
C VAL A 762 17.28 15.02 -2.29
N ALA A 763 18.29 15.80 -2.61
CA ALA A 763 18.41 17.21 -2.28
C ALA A 763 18.01 18.06 -3.49
N LEU A 764 17.04 18.94 -3.29
CA LEU A 764 16.72 20.07 -4.17
C LEU A 764 17.60 21.24 -3.74
N VAL A 765 18.57 21.62 -4.59
CA VAL A 765 19.65 22.56 -4.28
C VAL A 765 19.46 23.84 -5.11
N PRO A 766 19.58 25.04 -4.50
CA PRO A 766 19.41 26.31 -5.21
C PRO A 766 20.47 26.52 -6.30
N PRO A 767 20.19 27.38 -7.30
CA PRO A 767 21.15 27.74 -8.33
C PRO A 767 22.36 28.48 -7.74
N ALA A 768 23.57 28.14 -8.21
CA ALA A 768 24.81 28.80 -7.79
C ALA A 768 25.03 30.19 -8.43
N VAL A 769 24.19 30.58 -9.40
CA VAL A 769 24.22 31.86 -10.12
C VAL A 769 22.80 32.41 -10.26
N GLU A 770 22.66 33.74 -10.24
CA GLU A 770 21.36 34.39 -10.41
C GLU A 770 20.74 34.05 -11.78
N GLY A 771 19.45 33.72 -11.80
CA GLY A 771 18.74 33.27 -13.01
C GLY A 771 18.95 31.80 -13.38
N GLY A 772 19.91 31.08 -12.78
CA GLY A 772 20.05 29.64 -12.94
C GLY A 772 18.81 28.86 -12.46
N ALA A 773 18.68 27.61 -12.88
CA ALA A 773 17.65 26.70 -12.38
C ALA A 773 18.14 25.97 -11.11
N TRP A 774 17.20 25.61 -10.25
CA TRP A 774 17.44 24.64 -9.17
C TRP A 774 17.95 23.30 -9.75
N THR A 775 18.65 22.52 -8.94
CA THR A 775 19.17 21.20 -9.35
C THR A 775 18.78 20.10 -8.37
N LEU A 776 18.52 18.89 -8.89
CA LEU A 776 18.36 17.69 -8.07
C LEU A 776 19.68 16.94 -7.93
N HIS A 777 20.02 16.58 -6.70
CA HIS A 777 21.13 15.68 -6.36
C HIS A 777 20.58 14.47 -5.60
N GLY A 778 21.03 13.27 -5.93
CA GLY A 778 20.55 12.03 -5.30
C GLY A 778 21.66 11.26 -4.59
N TRP A 779 21.25 10.44 -3.63
CA TRP A 779 22.07 9.53 -2.83
C TRP A 779 21.30 8.22 -2.60
N SER A 780 22.04 7.10 -2.50
CA SER A 780 21.47 5.79 -2.15
C SER A 780 22.46 4.97 -1.34
N TYR A 781 21.98 4.12 -0.44
CA TYR A 781 22.88 3.32 0.42
C TYR A 781 23.74 2.28 -0.37
N THR A 782 23.37 1.91 -1.61
CA THR A 782 24.20 1.03 -2.47
C THR A 782 25.36 1.77 -3.14
N ASN A 783 25.20 3.08 -3.36
CA ASN A 783 26.22 3.98 -3.88
C ASN A 783 26.18 5.26 -3.03
N PRO A 784 26.79 5.24 -1.82
CA PRO A 784 26.63 6.27 -0.81
C PRO A 784 27.49 7.50 -1.14
N LYS A 785 27.09 8.21 -2.20
CA LYS A 785 27.72 9.43 -2.69
C LYS A 785 26.66 10.36 -3.27
N TRP A 786 26.70 11.64 -2.90
CA TRP A 786 25.90 12.69 -3.53
C TRP A 786 26.44 13.04 -4.91
N GLN A 787 25.51 13.19 -5.86
CA GLN A 787 25.77 13.55 -7.26
C GLN A 787 24.45 13.95 -7.93
N HIS A 788 24.50 14.61 -9.08
CA HIS A 788 23.30 14.94 -9.86
C HIS A 788 22.37 13.73 -10.05
N TYR A 789 21.06 13.98 -9.97
CA TYR A 789 20.01 12.96 -9.82
C TYR A 789 20.02 11.89 -10.92
N ASN A 790 20.35 12.26 -12.15
CA ASN A 790 20.59 11.34 -13.27
C ASN A 790 21.66 10.27 -12.97
N ASN A 791 22.82 10.69 -12.46
CA ASN A 791 23.93 9.82 -12.11
C ASN A 791 23.57 8.98 -10.87
N ALA A 792 22.81 9.54 -9.92
CA ALA A 792 22.31 8.83 -8.74
C ALA A 792 21.35 7.70 -9.13
N ILE A 793 20.35 7.96 -9.98
CA ILE A 793 19.42 6.95 -10.51
C ILE A 793 20.20 5.84 -11.22
N ALA A 794 21.09 6.20 -12.15
CA ALA A 794 21.83 5.20 -12.94
C ALA A 794 22.73 4.32 -12.05
N ALA A 795 23.50 4.91 -11.13
CA ALA A 795 24.34 4.14 -10.20
C ALA A 795 23.51 3.22 -9.27
N PHE A 796 22.31 3.65 -8.89
CA PHE A 796 21.39 2.87 -8.06
C PHE A 796 20.74 1.71 -8.84
N HIS A 797 20.24 1.96 -10.06
CA HIS A 797 19.53 0.98 -10.90
C HIS A 797 20.47 -0.06 -11.54
N ALA A 798 21.75 0.28 -11.69
CA ALA A 798 22.81 -0.64 -12.14
C ALA A 798 23.01 -1.83 -11.19
N LEU A 799 22.72 -1.65 -9.91
CA LEU A 799 22.95 -2.59 -8.81
C LEU A 799 21.68 -3.29 -8.36
N ASP A 800 21.85 -4.34 -7.56
CA ASP A 800 20.78 -5.02 -6.82
C ASP A 800 20.59 -4.44 -5.42
N TYR A 801 19.36 -4.50 -4.90
CA TYR A 801 19.13 -4.30 -3.47
C TYR A 801 19.91 -5.37 -2.67
N PRO A 802 20.56 -5.01 -1.56
CA PRO A 802 21.48 -5.86 -0.83
C PRO A 802 20.73 -6.95 -0.08
N THR A 803 21.50 -7.88 0.47
CA THR A 803 21.00 -8.91 1.38
C THR A 803 21.93 -9.00 2.59
N GLY A 804 21.52 -9.73 3.63
CA GLY A 804 22.38 -10.06 4.75
C GLY A 804 22.32 -9.07 5.90
N LYS A 805 22.95 -7.89 5.77
CA LYS A 805 23.34 -7.03 6.90
C LYS A 805 22.30 -5.99 7.34
N MET A 806 21.97 -4.98 6.52
CA MET A 806 20.91 -4.00 6.87
C MET A 806 19.55 -4.68 7.06
N THR A 807 19.38 -5.85 6.45
CA THR A 807 18.18 -6.69 6.53
C THR A 807 17.99 -7.38 7.89
N GLU A 808 18.96 -7.28 8.81
CA GLU A 808 18.86 -7.79 10.19
C GLU A 808 18.05 -6.85 11.10
N LEU A 809 16.89 -6.40 10.61
CA LEU A 809 15.76 -5.95 11.43
C LEU A 809 15.09 -7.19 12.06
N VAL A 810 15.85 -7.91 12.89
CA VAL A 810 15.38 -9.01 13.73
C VAL A 810 15.03 -8.39 15.10
N ASP A 811 13.93 -7.63 15.09
CA ASP A 811 13.22 -6.95 16.20
C ASP A 811 13.99 -6.12 17.26
N ASP A 812 15.32 -6.01 17.19
CA ASP A 812 16.09 -5.12 18.06
C ASP A 812 16.19 -3.68 17.51
N ASN A 813 15.98 -2.69 18.40
CA ASN A 813 16.17 -1.26 18.13
C ASN A 813 17.55 -0.90 17.53
N GLN A 814 18.57 -1.74 17.74
CA GLN A 814 19.90 -1.58 17.14
C GLN A 814 19.87 -1.56 15.61
N GLY A 815 18.94 -2.28 14.97
CA GLY A 815 18.80 -2.30 13.52
C GLY A 815 18.32 -0.97 12.97
N TYR A 816 17.39 -0.31 13.67
CA TYR A 816 16.90 1.02 13.33
C TYR A 816 17.95 2.11 13.59
N LYS A 817 18.67 2.07 14.71
CA LYS A 817 19.77 3.03 14.99
C LYS A 817 20.84 3.02 13.90
N LYS A 818 21.30 1.85 13.43
CA LYS A 818 22.27 1.73 12.32
C LYS A 818 21.77 2.31 10.99
N VAL A 819 20.46 2.25 10.74
CA VAL A 819 19.86 2.89 9.55
C VAL A 819 19.84 4.41 9.71
N ALA A 820 19.49 4.93 10.89
CA ALA A 820 19.56 6.36 11.18
C ALA A 820 21.00 6.90 11.14
N GLU A 821 21.98 6.19 11.73
CA GLU A 821 23.41 6.51 11.67
C GLU A 821 23.92 6.63 10.22
N GLN A 822 23.53 5.72 9.32
CA GLN A 822 23.92 5.80 7.91
C GLN A 822 23.25 6.96 7.17
N ILE A 823 22.03 7.35 7.57
CA ILE A 823 21.33 8.52 7.03
C ILE A 823 21.98 9.81 7.55
N ASP A 824 22.33 9.88 8.83
CA ASP A 824 23.05 11.02 9.40
C ASP A 824 24.43 11.19 8.75
N GLN A 825 25.17 10.10 8.48
CA GLN A 825 26.40 10.17 7.67
C GLN A 825 26.13 10.73 6.26
N ALA A 826 25.06 10.29 5.59
CA ALA A 826 24.68 10.84 4.29
C ALA A 826 24.35 12.34 4.37
N LEU A 827 23.73 12.81 5.45
CA LEU A 827 23.50 14.24 5.69
C LEU A 827 24.81 14.99 5.98
N SER A 828 25.77 14.39 6.69
CA SER A 828 27.12 14.95 6.87
C SER A 828 27.87 15.07 5.54
N ASP A 829 27.77 14.06 4.66
CA ASP A 829 28.37 14.09 3.32
C ASP A 829 27.71 15.17 2.45
N LEU A 830 26.40 15.39 2.64
CA LEU A 830 25.65 16.43 1.93
C LEU A 830 26.20 17.82 2.25
N THR A 831 26.50 18.15 3.52
CA THR A 831 26.97 19.50 3.88
C THR A 831 28.27 19.87 3.18
N VAL A 832 29.14 18.89 2.90
CA VAL A 832 30.34 19.09 2.09
C VAL A 832 29.98 19.25 0.60
N HIS A 833 29.08 18.41 0.08
CA HIS A 833 28.62 18.44 -1.31
C HIS A 833 27.92 19.74 -1.71
N ILE A 834 27.09 20.33 -0.84
CA ILE A 834 26.36 21.59 -1.09
C ILE A 834 27.09 22.84 -0.57
N GLY A 835 28.40 22.76 -0.32
CA GLY A 835 29.21 23.93 0.07
C GLY A 835 28.80 24.58 1.41
N ARG A 836 28.27 23.78 2.35
CA ARG A 836 27.73 24.19 3.65
C ARG A 836 26.51 25.13 3.59
N LEU A 837 25.73 25.08 2.51
CA LEU A 837 24.39 25.69 2.49
C LEU A 837 23.50 25.10 3.61
N PRO A 838 22.72 25.93 4.33
CA PRO A 838 21.65 25.48 5.22
C PRO A 838 20.66 24.56 4.51
N TYR A 839 20.07 23.60 5.22
CA TYR A 839 19.12 22.66 4.62
C TYR A 839 18.00 22.22 5.58
N THR A 840 16.84 21.89 5.00
CA THR A 840 15.71 21.26 5.69
C THR A 840 15.61 19.79 5.30
N VAL A 841 15.26 18.90 6.23
CA VAL A 841 14.97 17.48 5.92
C VAL A 841 13.46 17.24 5.90
N THR A 842 12.96 16.40 4.99
CA THR A 842 11.55 16.00 4.89
C THR A 842 11.43 14.48 4.79
N VAL A 843 10.53 13.91 5.59
CA VAL A 843 10.36 12.45 5.75
C VAL A 843 8.89 12.03 5.72
N ASP A 844 8.61 10.80 5.28
CA ASP A 844 7.32 10.15 5.56
C ASP A 844 7.30 9.66 7.00
N GLY A 845 6.41 10.21 7.83
CA GLY A 845 6.30 9.86 9.24
C GLY A 845 5.91 8.40 9.49
N VAL A 846 5.06 7.80 8.65
CA VAL A 846 4.64 6.39 8.78
C VAL A 846 5.80 5.47 8.42
N GLY A 847 6.49 5.76 7.32
CA GLY A 847 7.63 4.96 6.85
C GLY A 847 8.88 5.08 7.73
N THR A 848 9.04 6.18 8.49
CA THR A 848 10.32 6.50 9.17
C THR A 848 10.24 6.69 10.69
N ARG A 849 9.07 6.77 11.34
CA ARG A 849 9.01 7.03 12.80
C ARG A 849 9.81 6.05 13.67
N ARG A 850 9.91 4.78 13.24
CA ARG A 850 10.71 3.74 13.90
C ARG A 850 12.24 3.99 13.87
N LEU A 851 12.73 4.93 13.07
CA LEU A 851 14.14 5.37 13.05
C LEU A 851 14.44 6.51 14.03
N TRP A 852 13.43 7.32 14.34
CA TRP A 852 13.58 8.63 14.96
C TRP A 852 12.44 8.89 15.95
N GLY A 853 12.72 8.67 17.24
CA GLY A 853 11.73 8.77 18.32
C GLY A 853 10.99 10.11 18.39
N GLY A 854 11.67 11.21 18.02
CA GLY A 854 11.08 12.55 17.93
C GLY A 854 10.04 12.73 16.83
N LEU A 855 9.80 11.73 15.97
CA LEU A 855 8.69 11.74 15.00
C LEU A 855 7.39 11.13 15.56
N HIS A 856 7.42 10.49 16.73
CA HIS A 856 6.22 9.90 17.36
C HIS A 856 5.36 10.97 18.06
N ASN A 857 4.03 10.88 17.92
CA ASN A 857 3.11 11.85 18.53
C ASN A 857 3.24 11.89 20.06
N ASN A 858 3.26 10.74 20.73
CA ASN A 858 3.44 10.63 22.19
C ASN A 858 4.83 11.05 22.72
N LYS A 859 5.69 11.62 21.86
CA LYS A 859 7.01 12.16 22.21
C LYS A 859 7.20 13.62 21.75
N GLN A 860 6.17 14.28 21.22
CA GLN A 860 6.23 15.72 20.92
C GLN A 860 6.34 16.54 22.21
N GLY A 861 7.12 17.62 22.15
CA GLY A 861 7.52 18.41 23.33
C GLY A 861 8.69 17.83 24.13
N LEU A 862 9.13 16.59 23.84
CA LEU A 862 10.34 16.01 24.43
C LEU A 862 11.58 16.28 23.57
N THR A 863 12.75 16.27 24.21
CA THR A 863 14.05 16.28 23.54
C THR A 863 14.74 14.94 23.74
N GLY A 864 15.45 14.47 22.71
CA GLY A 864 16.29 13.26 22.82
C GLY A 864 17.65 13.57 23.46
N GLU A 865 18.26 12.52 24.02
CA GLU A 865 19.56 12.62 24.68
C GLU A 865 20.70 12.99 23.70
N PRO A 866 21.78 13.64 24.18
CA PRO A 866 22.93 14.00 23.35
C PRO A 866 23.58 12.79 22.68
N GLY A 867 23.57 12.79 21.34
CA GLY A 867 24.14 11.72 20.52
C GLY A 867 23.16 10.59 20.18
N ASP A 868 21.90 10.66 20.62
CA ASP A 868 20.89 9.68 20.25
C ASP A 868 20.19 10.01 18.91
N THR A 869 19.64 9.01 18.24
CA THR A 869 19.00 9.15 16.91
C THR A 869 17.56 9.70 17.05
N TRP A 870 17.40 10.89 17.63
CA TRP A 870 16.10 11.48 17.95
C TRP A 870 15.30 11.91 16.71
N LEU A 871 15.96 12.64 15.81
CA LEU A 871 15.48 13.19 14.55
C LEU A 871 16.59 13.07 13.48
N PRO A 872 16.29 13.15 12.17
CA PRO A 872 17.32 13.18 11.12
C PRO A 872 18.40 14.24 11.38
N GLY A 873 19.67 13.82 11.39
CA GLY A 873 20.82 14.67 11.65
C GLY A 873 21.14 14.90 13.15
N SER A 874 20.44 14.27 14.09
CA SER A 874 20.66 14.52 15.54
C SER A 874 22.06 14.17 16.02
N THR A 875 22.70 13.17 15.40
CA THR A 875 24.08 12.77 15.77
C THR A 875 25.15 13.74 15.24
N LEU A 876 24.78 14.67 14.34
CA LEU A 876 25.69 15.62 13.72
C LEU A 876 26.04 16.80 14.64
N ARG A 877 27.18 17.44 14.34
CA ARG A 877 27.63 18.69 14.97
C ARG A 877 26.65 19.81 14.64
N HIS A 878 26.45 20.77 15.55
CA HIS A 878 25.46 21.84 15.39
C HIS A 878 25.53 22.59 14.04
N GLN A 879 26.73 22.90 13.55
CA GLN A 879 26.95 23.58 12.27
C GLN A 879 26.58 22.74 11.03
N ASP A 880 26.47 21.42 11.18
CA ASP A 880 26.29 20.44 10.11
C ASP A 880 24.88 19.79 10.17
N ARG A 881 24.01 20.25 11.10
CA ARG A 881 22.61 19.82 11.28
C ARG A 881 21.64 20.51 10.30
N PRO A 882 20.46 19.92 10.02
CA PRO A 882 19.40 20.64 9.34
C PRO A 882 18.82 21.76 10.21
N ILE A 883 18.33 22.84 9.59
CA ILE A 883 17.66 23.97 10.29
C ILE A 883 16.22 23.64 10.69
N ALA A 884 15.62 22.63 10.05
CA ALA A 884 14.31 22.08 10.39
C ALA A 884 14.13 20.67 9.83
N VAL A 885 13.26 19.88 10.49
CA VAL A 885 12.74 18.60 9.99
C VAL A 885 11.25 18.78 9.68
N ILE A 886 10.75 18.19 8.61
CA ILE A 886 9.35 18.27 8.19
C ILE A 886 8.80 16.85 8.08
N ARG A 887 7.85 16.50 8.94
CA ARG A 887 7.13 15.23 8.86
C ARG A 887 5.94 15.39 7.91
N ILE A 888 5.81 14.45 6.98
CA ILE A 888 4.61 14.28 6.15
C ILE A 888 3.88 13.03 6.60
N ASN A 889 2.57 13.11 6.83
CA ASN A 889 1.72 11.92 6.92
C ASN A 889 0.68 11.95 5.79
N LYS A 890 0.53 10.84 5.07
CA LYS A 890 -0.43 10.68 3.98
C LYS A 890 -1.41 9.51 4.19
N SER A 891 -1.36 8.85 5.35
CA SER A 891 -2.23 7.73 5.71
C SER A 891 -3.68 8.20 5.90
N ALA A 892 -4.64 7.50 5.31
CA ALA A 892 -6.06 7.77 5.53
C ALA A 892 -6.51 7.38 6.96
N ASP A 893 -5.68 6.63 7.67
CA ASP A 893 -5.99 5.99 8.96
C ASP A 893 -5.31 6.70 10.13
N GLU A 894 -4.56 7.77 9.86
CA GLU A 894 -3.91 8.64 10.84
C GLU A 894 -4.16 10.13 10.56
N VAL A 895 -4.53 10.53 9.33
CA VAL A 895 -4.78 11.93 8.94
C VAL A 895 -6.30 12.19 8.85
N PRO A 896 -6.83 13.24 9.52
CA PRO A 896 -8.25 13.60 9.44
C PRO A 896 -8.75 13.80 8.01
N GLN A 897 -9.83 13.10 7.64
CA GLN A 897 -10.40 13.16 6.30
C GLN A 897 -11.18 14.47 6.08
N PRO A 898 -10.82 15.32 5.10
CA PRO A 898 -11.59 16.51 4.77
C PRO A 898 -12.96 16.15 4.18
N ILE A 899 -14.01 16.88 4.57
CA ILE A 899 -15.39 16.64 4.10
C ILE A 899 -16.05 17.89 3.51
N SER A 900 -15.77 19.08 4.05
CA SER A 900 -16.29 20.36 3.53
C SER A 900 -15.52 21.56 4.11
N VAL A 901 -15.89 22.79 3.72
CA VAL A 901 -15.36 24.04 4.30
C VAL A 901 -16.51 24.96 4.69
N SER A 902 -16.65 25.24 5.98
CA SER A 902 -17.54 26.29 6.48
C SER A 902 -16.93 27.66 6.22
N ARG A 903 -17.76 28.63 5.81
CA ARG A 903 -17.37 30.03 5.61
C ARG A 903 -18.13 30.92 6.57
N PHE A 904 -17.43 31.86 7.18
CA PHE A 904 -17.97 32.80 8.17
C PHE A 904 -17.79 34.25 7.71
N ASP A 905 -18.61 35.17 8.23
CA ASP A 905 -18.55 36.61 7.93
C ASP A 905 -17.46 37.34 8.75
N ALA A 906 -17.73 38.58 9.21
CA ALA A 906 -16.84 39.31 10.11
C ALA A 906 -17.19 39.11 11.59
N ASP A 907 -18.44 38.78 11.88
CA ASP A 907 -19.04 38.75 13.21
C ASP A 907 -19.10 37.32 13.78
N GLY A 908 -18.90 36.32 12.92
CA GLY A 908 -18.79 34.90 13.25
C GLY A 908 -19.91 34.03 12.70
N ASN A 909 -20.88 34.59 11.96
CA ASN A 909 -22.04 33.83 11.48
C ASN A 909 -21.67 32.97 10.25
N LEU A 910 -22.29 31.79 10.14
CA LEU A 910 -22.08 30.87 9.03
C LEU A 910 -22.77 31.40 7.75
N ILE A 911 -21.98 31.89 6.79
CA ILE A 911 -22.43 32.35 5.46
C ILE A 911 -22.43 31.23 4.39
N GLY A 912 -22.24 29.98 4.81
CA GLY A 912 -22.48 28.79 4.00
C GLY A 912 -21.24 27.99 3.61
N THR A 913 -21.47 26.77 3.12
CA THR A 913 -20.47 25.71 3.07
C THR A 913 -20.03 25.39 1.64
N ASN A 914 -18.73 25.16 1.42
CA ASN A 914 -18.19 24.64 0.15
C ASN A 914 -17.95 23.13 0.26
N GLY A 915 -18.46 22.35 -0.70
CA GLY A 915 -18.35 20.88 -0.68
C GLY A 915 -16.97 20.30 -1.02
N THR A 916 -16.00 21.11 -1.45
CA THR A 916 -14.61 20.71 -1.73
C THR A 916 -13.62 21.87 -1.48
N THR A 917 -12.34 21.56 -1.28
CA THR A 917 -11.25 22.54 -1.22
C THR A 917 -9.90 21.90 -1.59
N THR A 918 -8.95 22.72 -2.04
CA THR A 918 -7.56 22.33 -2.32
C THR A 918 -6.55 23.20 -1.55
N SER A 919 -7.01 23.93 -0.53
CA SER A 919 -6.22 24.87 0.28
C SER A 919 -5.46 24.17 1.42
N LEU A 920 -4.53 24.90 2.04
CA LEU A 920 -3.81 24.51 3.25
C LEU A 920 -4.49 25.11 4.48
N TYR A 921 -4.75 24.28 5.48
CA TYR A 921 -5.39 24.66 6.74
C TYR A 921 -4.44 24.39 7.90
N ARG A 922 -4.36 25.32 8.86
CA ARG A 922 -3.66 25.14 10.12
C ARG A 922 -4.61 24.54 11.14
N LEU A 923 -4.24 23.41 11.73
CA LEU A 923 -4.83 22.89 12.95
C LEU A 923 -4.38 23.80 14.10
N ASP A 924 -5.33 24.31 14.89
CA ASP A 924 -5.00 24.99 16.14
C ASP A 924 -4.66 23.96 17.22
N THR A 925 -3.62 24.24 17.99
CA THR A 925 -2.96 23.24 18.87
C THR A 925 -2.82 23.77 20.29
N GLY A 926 -3.24 22.96 21.27
CA GLY A 926 -3.15 23.32 22.70
C GLY A 926 -1.73 23.19 23.28
N LEU A 927 -0.80 22.58 22.54
CA LEU A 927 0.59 22.32 22.93
C LEU A 927 1.51 22.71 21.75
N GLY A 928 2.77 23.03 22.00
CA GLY A 928 3.85 23.05 20.99
C GLY A 928 3.61 23.81 19.65
N PRO A 929 4.36 23.50 18.58
CA PRO A 929 4.14 24.06 17.25
C PRO A 929 2.87 23.49 16.57
N ALA A 930 2.21 24.30 15.74
CA ALA A 930 1.02 23.90 15.00
C ALA A 930 1.27 22.79 13.96
N THR A 931 0.19 22.19 13.48
CA THR A 931 0.18 21.22 12.36
C THR A 931 -0.66 21.77 11.22
N TRP A 932 -0.37 21.39 9.97
CA TRP A 932 -1.18 21.78 8.81
C TRP A 932 -1.74 20.58 8.06
N ILE A 933 -2.98 20.70 7.58
CA ILE A 933 -3.65 19.75 6.69
C ILE A 933 -3.78 20.35 5.30
N LEU A 934 -3.08 19.77 4.32
CA LEU A 934 -3.25 20.08 2.91
C LEU A 934 -4.41 19.24 2.35
N SER A 935 -5.57 19.85 2.18
CA SER A 935 -6.73 19.17 1.60
C SER A 935 -6.56 18.98 0.10
N ASN A 936 -6.97 17.84 -0.43
CA ASN A 936 -6.80 17.47 -1.83
C ASN A 936 -8.06 16.80 -2.42
N VAL A 937 -8.41 17.19 -3.65
CA VAL A 937 -9.53 16.64 -4.44
C VAL A 937 -8.95 15.73 -5.53
N PRO A 938 -9.26 14.42 -5.54
CA PRO A 938 -8.80 13.50 -6.59
C PRO A 938 -9.23 13.96 -7.98
N HIS A 939 -8.30 13.98 -8.94
CA HIS A 939 -8.56 14.49 -10.29
C HIS A 939 -9.68 13.73 -11.01
N GLN A 940 -9.90 12.45 -10.67
CA GLN A 940 -10.96 11.60 -11.21
C GLN A 940 -12.38 12.09 -10.85
N TYR A 941 -12.53 12.89 -9.79
CA TYR A 941 -13.79 13.53 -9.40
C TYR A 941 -14.20 14.66 -10.36
N ASP A 942 -13.22 15.42 -10.88
CA ASP A 942 -13.45 16.50 -11.84
C ASP A 942 -13.38 16.02 -13.31
N GLY A 943 -12.52 15.05 -13.64
CA GLY A 943 -12.03 14.83 -15.01
C GLY A 943 -12.67 13.73 -15.87
N ASN A 944 -13.38 12.75 -15.29
CA ASN A 944 -13.69 11.49 -15.99
C ASN A 944 -14.98 11.46 -16.84
N GLY A 945 -15.43 12.62 -17.34
CA GLY A 945 -16.65 12.73 -18.18
C GLY A 945 -17.90 12.12 -17.54
N ALA A 946 -17.95 12.10 -16.21
CA ALA A 946 -18.91 11.31 -15.42
C ALA A 946 -19.94 12.16 -14.68
N GLY A 947 -19.76 13.48 -14.66
CA GLY A 947 -20.24 14.31 -13.56
C GLY A 947 -19.39 14.10 -12.30
N ARG A 948 -19.62 14.94 -11.29
CA ARG A 948 -18.98 14.86 -9.96
C ARG A 948 -19.68 13.81 -9.10
N LEU A 949 -19.55 12.54 -9.48
CA LEU A 949 -20.27 11.42 -8.86
C LEU A 949 -20.00 11.32 -7.35
N GLY A 950 -21.07 11.15 -6.58
CA GLY A 950 -21.05 11.20 -5.12
C GLY A 950 -20.80 12.60 -4.54
N GLY A 951 -20.93 13.66 -5.35
CA GLY A 951 -20.78 15.06 -4.90
C GLY A 951 -22.00 15.60 -4.16
N ASP A 952 -23.18 15.06 -4.45
CA ASP A 952 -24.51 15.59 -4.17
C ASP A 952 -25.52 14.57 -3.61
N LYS A 953 -25.25 13.27 -3.75
CA LYS A 953 -26.09 12.13 -3.32
C LYS A 953 -25.25 10.91 -2.93
N THR A 954 -25.84 9.89 -2.29
CA THR A 954 -25.16 8.62 -1.98
C THR A 954 -25.41 7.50 -3.00
N ARG A 955 -24.76 6.35 -2.79
CA ARG A 955 -24.98 5.12 -3.56
C ARG A 955 -26.37 4.50 -3.37
N TRP A 956 -27.15 4.90 -2.35
CA TRP A 956 -28.54 4.44 -2.17
C TRP A 956 -29.55 5.11 -3.12
N THR A 957 -29.16 6.22 -3.78
CA THR A 957 -29.97 6.90 -4.81
C THR A 957 -29.25 7.01 -6.16
N ALA A 958 -28.14 6.27 -6.33
CA ALA A 958 -27.35 6.25 -7.54
C ALA A 958 -28.04 5.51 -8.69
N GLY A 959 -28.09 6.14 -9.87
CA GLY A 959 -28.74 5.61 -11.05
C GLY A 959 -27.99 4.40 -11.64
N HIS A 960 -28.71 3.32 -11.92
CA HIS A 960 -28.19 2.17 -12.67
C HIS A 960 -27.97 2.44 -14.16
N GLY A 961 -28.46 3.57 -14.67
CA GLY A 961 -28.35 4.00 -16.07
C GLY A 961 -29.22 3.20 -17.05
N SER A 962 -29.42 3.80 -18.23
CA SER A 962 -30.05 3.17 -19.38
C SER A 962 -29.17 3.27 -20.63
N LYS A 963 -29.33 2.29 -21.53
CA LYS A 963 -28.71 2.21 -22.86
C LYS A 963 -29.74 2.48 -23.98
N GLU A 964 -30.97 2.82 -23.64
CA GLU A 964 -32.05 3.05 -24.60
C GLU A 964 -31.77 4.29 -25.46
N LYS A 965 -32.01 4.17 -26.77
CA LYS A 965 -31.78 5.24 -27.74
C LYS A 965 -32.73 6.41 -27.44
N GLY A 966 -32.17 7.52 -26.98
CA GLY A 966 -32.91 8.71 -26.54
C GLY A 966 -32.92 8.94 -25.01
N ASN A 967 -32.55 7.95 -24.20
CA ASN A 967 -32.45 8.07 -22.74
C ASN A 967 -31.13 7.48 -22.19
N ILE A 968 -30.03 7.70 -22.92
CA ILE A 968 -28.72 7.14 -22.57
C ILE A 968 -28.18 7.84 -21.32
N SER A 969 -28.06 7.08 -20.23
CA SER A 969 -27.65 7.58 -18.92
C SER A 969 -26.60 6.65 -18.28
N LYS A 970 -25.61 7.24 -17.60
CA LYS A 970 -24.48 6.49 -17.05
C LYS A 970 -24.92 5.62 -15.87
N ASN A 971 -24.34 4.42 -15.77
CA ASN A 971 -24.46 3.61 -14.56
C ASN A 971 -23.52 4.19 -13.49
N GLU A 972 -24.09 4.91 -12.54
CA GLU A 972 -23.37 5.58 -11.45
C GLU A 972 -22.91 4.56 -10.39
N VAL A 973 -23.70 3.51 -10.15
CA VAL A 973 -23.37 2.43 -9.18
C VAL A 973 -22.10 1.67 -9.59
N ALA A 974 -21.96 1.36 -10.88
CA ALA A 974 -20.77 0.69 -11.42
C ALA A 974 -19.52 1.58 -11.45
N ALA A 975 -19.65 2.90 -11.30
CA ALA A 975 -18.51 3.83 -11.31
C ALA A 975 -17.81 3.92 -9.95
N ASN A 976 -16.50 4.14 -9.97
CA ASN A 976 -15.73 4.52 -8.78
C ASN A 976 -16.11 5.95 -8.36
N TRP A 977 -16.34 6.15 -7.06
CA TRP A 977 -16.68 7.44 -6.45
C TRP A 977 -15.54 7.86 -5.54
N TYR A 978 -15.32 9.17 -5.38
CA TYR A 978 -14.12 9.71 -4.73
C TYR A 978 -14.47 10.64 -3.58
N THR A 979 -13.63 10.63 -2.55
CA THR A 979 -13.65 11.52 -1.38
C THR A 979 -12.41 12.41 -1.38
N MET A 980 -12.43 13.51 -0.63
CA MET A 980 -11.20 14.26 -0.38
C MET A 980 -10.24 13.45 0.50
N ASN A 981 -8.95 13.74 0.38
CA ASN A 981 -7.91 13.25 1.27
C ASN A 981 -7.12 14.43 1.84
N GLY A 982 -6.66 14.27 3.08
CA GLY A 982 -5.70 15.17 3.70
C GLY A 982 -4.26 14.75 3.38
N THR A 983 -3.32 15.63 3.68
CA THR A 983 -1.92 15.32 3.89
C THR A 983 -1.45 16.19 5.04
N GLU A 984 -1.01 15.55 6.12
CA GLU A 984 -0.42 16.24 7.27
C GLU A 984 0.95 16.79 6.85
N ILE A 985 1.19 18.05 7.20
CA ILE A 985 2.51 18.67 7.18
C ILE A 985 2.77 19.16 8.61
N TYR A 986 3.76 18.55 9.27
CA TYR A 986 4.16 18.89 10.62
C TYR A 986 5.65 19.31 10.63
N PRO A 987 5.93 20.63 10.59
CA PRO A 987 7.28 21.17 10.68
C PRO A 987 7.78 21.20 12.12
N LEU A 988 9.03 20.78 12.29
CA LEU A 988 9.83 20.84 13.52
C LEU A 988 11.03 21.76 13.25
N PRO A 989 10.93 23.07 13.56
CA PRO A 989 12.07 23.98 13.55
C PRO A 989 13.16 23.49 14.52
N LEU A 990 14.42 23.55 14.08
CA LEU A 990 15.59 23.26 14.92
C LEU A 990 16.43 24.52 15.21
N ALA A 991 16.21 25.59 14.42
CA ALA A 991 16.72 26.94 14.67
C ALA A 991 15.55 27.86 15.10
N PRO A 992 15.68 28.65 16.20
CA PRO A 992 14.56 29.44 16.77
C PRO A 992 13.93 30.47 15.82
N GLU A 993 14.68 30.97 14.84
CA GLU A 993 14.25 31.96 13.86
C GLU A 993 13.40 31.40 12.72
N VAL A 994 13.21 30.08 12.63
CA VAL A 994 12.52 29.43 11.51
C VAL A 994 11.02 29.26 11.80
N ASP A 995 10.20 30.10 11.17
CA ASP A 995 8.74 30.02 11.23
C ASP A 995 8.20 28.72 10.60
N PRO A 996 7.48 27.86 11.37
CA PRO A 996 6.88 26.64 10.83
C PRO A 996 5.77 26.92 9.80
N GLU A 997 5.08 28.07 9.81
CA GLU A 997 4.08 28.39 8.80
C GLU A 997 4.71 28.60 7.40
N VAL A 998 5.94 29.14 7.34
CA VAL A 998 6.71 29.21 6.08
C VAL A 998 7.06 27.81 5.58
N LEU A 999 7.53 26.93 6.47
CA LEU A 999 7.87 25.53 6.12
C LEU A 999 6.65 24.74 5.64
N ALA A 1000 5.48 24.93 6.26
CA ALA A 1000 4.23 24.32 5.82
C ALA A 1000 3.79 24.83 4.44
N ASN A 1001 3.92 26.13 4.20
CA ASN A 1001 3.54 26.77 2.94
C ASN A 1001 4.44 26.37 1.76
N LEU A 1002 5.77 26.37 1.92
CA LEU A 1002 6.68 25.93 0.86
C LEU A 1002 6.48 24.44 0.54
N THR A 1003 6.26 23.61 1.56
CA THR A 1003 5.96 22.18 1.40
C THR A 1003 4.67 21.97 0.61
N ALA A 1004 3.61 22.70 0.95
CA ALA A 1004 2.32 22.61 0.25
C ALA A 1004 2.40 23.08 -1.22
N ARG A 1005 3.20 24.11 -1.51
CA ARG A 1005 3.50 24.51 -2.89
C ARG A 1005 4.27 23.43 -3.64
N LEU A 1006 5.32 22.85 -3.06
CA LEU A 1006 6.10 21.78 -3.69
C LEU A 1006 5.25 20.52 -3.95
N CYS A 1007 4.34 20.14 -3.06
CA CYS A 1007 3.34 19.07 -3.33
C CYS A 1007 2.48 19.38 -4.57
N ASN A 1008 2.21 20.67 -4.82
CA ASN A 1008 1.44 21.18 -5.96
C ASN A 1008 2.30 21.50 -7.20
N ARG A 1009 3.62 21.25 -7.15
CA ARG A 1009 4.56 21.38 -8.29
C ARG A 1009 5.24 20.03 -8.62
N PRO A 1010 4.46 19.00 -8.96
CA PRO A 1010 4.99 17.70 -9.40
C PRO A 1010 5.91 17.82 -10.63
N LEU A 1011 6.91 16.94 -10.70
CA LEU A 1011 7.81 16.83 -11.86
C LEU A 1011 7.31 15.86 -12.94
N ALA A 1012 6.56 14.82 -12.54
CA ALA A 1012 6.13 13.72 -13.43
C ALA A 1012 4.61 13.70 -13.73
N TRP A 1013 3.85 14.66 -13.20
CA TRP A 1013 2.39 14.56 -13.13
C TRP A 1013 1.76 15.95 -13.32
N SER A 1014 0.51 16.02 -13.74
CA SER A 1014 -0.22 17.30 -13.89
C SER A 1014 -0.99 17.71 -12.62
N ASN A 1015 -1.26 16.76 -11.73
CA ASN A 1015 -2.03 16.99 -10.49
C ASN A 1015 -1.12 16.96 -9.26
N ARG A 1016 -1.63 17.47 -8.13
CA ARG A 1016 -0.93 17.47 -6.84
C ARG A 1016 -0.45 16.06 -6.43
N THR A 1017 0.78 15.99 -5.94
CA THR A 1017 1.37 14.81 -5.27
C THR A 1017 1.18 14.91 -3.75
N ARG A 1018 1.16 13.78 -3.02
CA ARG A 1018 1.07 13.77 -1.55
C ARG A 1018 2.42 13.96 -0.84
N TYR A 1019 3.52 14.10 -1.57
CA TYR A 1019 4.83 14.47 -1.05
C TYR A 1019 5.37 15.67 -1.84
N PRO A 1020 6.22 16.53 -1.24
CA PRO A 1020 6.90 17.59 -1.98
C PRO A 1020 7.97 17.02 -2.92
N VAL A 1021 8.40 17.84 -3.89
CA VAL A 1021 9.31 17.48 -4.99
C VAL A 1021 10.49 16.59 -4.59
N HIS A 1022 11.25 16.97 -3.57
CA HIS A 1022 12.42 16.25 -3.08
C HIS A 1022 12.09 14.87 -2.51
N LEU A 1023 11.07 14.75 -1.66
CA LEU A 1023 10.64 13.46 -1.11
C LEU A 1023 9.97 12.58 -2.16
N HIS A 1024 9.20 13.16 -3.09
CA HIS A 1024 8.64 12.44 -4.23
C HIS A 1024 9.74 11.91 -5.16
N ALA A 1025 10.79 12.69 -5.45
CA ALA A 1025 11.93 12.22 -6.24
C ALA A 1025 12.66 11.06 -5.53
N ALA A 1026 12.90 11.16 -4.22
CA ALA A 1026 13.47 10.07 -3.43
C ALA A 1026 12.61 8.79 -3.50
N GLN A 1027 11.28 8.91 -3.40
CA GLN A 1027 10.36 7.79 -3.61
C GLN A 1027 10.47 7.21 -5.04
N GLN A 1028 10.36 8.04 -6.08
CA GLN A 1028 10.38 7.61 -7.49
C GLN A 1028 11.69 6.90 -7.88
N MET A 1029 12.83 7.35 -7.35
CA MET A 1029 14.13 6.68 -7.52
C MET A 1029 14.11 5.20 -7.08
N ASP A 1030 13.32 4.88 -6.04
CA ASP A 1030 13.05 3.51 -5.58
C ASP A 1030 11.92 2.81 -6.37
N LEU A 1031 10.82 3.50 -6.70
CA LEU A 1031 9.71 2.94 -7.47
C LEU A 1031 10.14 2.43 -8.86
N ASP A 1032 11.05 3.15 -9.52
CA ASP A 1032 11.58 2.79 -10.84
C ASP A 1032 12.77 1.81 -10.79
N HIS A 1033 13.28 1.42 -9.61
CA HIS A 1033 14.42 0.51 -9.51
C HIS A 1033 14.11 -0.87 -10.12
N PRO A 1034 15.02 -1.51 -10.89
CA PRO A 1034 14.72 -2.79 -11.56
C PRO A 1034 14.32 -3.97 -10.67
N GLN A 1035 14.56 -3.93 -9.34
CA GLN A 1035 14.06 -4.94 -8.38
C GLN A 1035 12.80 -4.52 -7.60
N TYR A 1036 12.24 -3.34 -7.87
CA TYR A 1036 11.05 -2.86 -7.17
C TYR A 1036 9.88 -3.83 -7.32
N ARG A 1037 9.28 -4.21 -6.18
CA ARG A 1037 8.05 -5.04 -6.05
C ARG A 1037 7.92 -6.35 -6.86
N ARG A 1038 8.99 -6.95 -7.39
CA ARG A 1038 8.97 -8.26 -8.11
C ARG A 1038 8.29 -9.44 -7.38
N THR A 1039 7.96 -9.34 -6.09
CA THR A 1039 7.57 -10.52 -5.25
C THR A 1039 6.56 -10.25 -4.13
N ALA A 1040 5.88 -9.10 -4.10
CA ALA A 1040 4.80 -8.83 -3.14
C ALA A 1040 3.42 -9.15 -3.75
N PRO A 1041 2.39 -9.48 -2.95
CA PRO A 1041 1.00 -9.22 -3.33
C PRO A 1041 0.80 -7.72 -3.58
N GLN A 1042 -0.05 -7.34 -4.53
CA GLN A 1042 -0.33 -5.94 -4.87
C GLN A 1042 -1.41 -5.34 -3.95
N GLU A 1043 -1.23 -5.47 -2.64
CA GLU A 1043 -2.16 -4.89 -1.64
C GLU A 1043 -1.77 -3.42 -1.34
N ASP A 1044 -0.48 -3.05 -1.43
CA ASP A 1044 0.04 -1.72 -1.10
C ASP A 1044 0.10 -0.69 -2.27
N ASN A 1045 -0.83 -0.75 -3.23
CA ASN A 1045 -1.02 0.34 -4.23
C ASN A 1045 -2.34 1.10 -4.04
N GLU A 1046 -3.28 0.57 -3.25
CA GLU A 1046 -4.59 1.20 -3.04
C GLU A 1046 -4.53 2.41 -2.08
N ALA A 1047 -3.43 2.58 -1.33
CA ALA A 1047 -3.21 3.71 -0.42
C ALA A 1047 -3.16 5.09 -1.14
N GLU A 1048 -2.57 5.16 -2.33
CA GLU A 1048 -2.43 6.43 -3.07
C GLU A 1048 -3.69 6.77 -3.88
N ALA A 1049 -4.39 5.76 -4.42
CA ALA A 1049 -5.60 5.93 -5.23
C ALA A 1049 -6.90 6.03 -4.40
N THR A 1050 -7.00 5.30 -3.29
CA THR A 1050 -8.24 5.18 -2.49
C THR A 1050 -8.05 5.37 -0.97
N GLY A 1051 -6.83 5.22 -0.44
CA GLY A 1051 -6.52 5.42 0.98
C GLY A 1051 -7.09 4.30 1.85
N ASP A 1052 -6.31 3.23 2.05
CA ASP A 1052 -6.83 1.97 2.58
C ASP A 1052 -5.99 1.34 3.73
N PRO A 1053 -6.60 0.99 4.88
CA PRO A 1053 -5.92 0.36 6.02
C PRO A 1053 -5.85 -1.16 5.93
N GLN A 1054 -4.65 -1.75 6.12
CA GLN A 1054 -4.54 -3.11 6.68
C GLN A 1054 -3.17 -3.51 7.29
N GLN A 1055 -2.41 -2.61 7.95
CA GLN A 1055 -1.13 -3.04 8.59
C GLN A 1055 -0.65 -2.24 9.83
N THR A 1056 -1.50 -2.11 10.86
CA THR A 1056 -1.14 -1.46 12.15
C THR A 1056 -1.49 -2.24 13.41
N ALA A 1057 -2.22 -3.36 13.33
CA ALA A 1057 -2.73 -4.06 14.52
C ALA A 1057 -1.70 -4.93 15.29
N ASP A 1058 -0.58 -5.28 14.65
CA ASP A 1058 0.49 -6.11 15.24
C ASP A 1058 1.79 -5.29 15.47
N GLN A 1059 1.70 -3.96 15.54
CA GLN A 1059 2.87 -3.05 15.45
C GLN A 1059 2.81 -1.76 16.31
N GLU A 1060 1.82 -1.63 17.20
CA GLU A 1060 1.78 -0.66 18.31
C GLU A 1060 2.16 -1.37 19.62
#